data_AF-A0A3A4WXE2-F1
#
_entry.id   AF-A0A3A4WXE2-F1
#
_cell.length_a   1.000
_cell.length_b   1.000
_cell.length_c   1.000
_cell.angle_alpha   90.00
_cell.angle_beta   90.00
_cell.angle_gamma   90.00
#
_symmetry.space_group_name_H-M   'P 1'
#
loop_
_entity.id
_entity.type
_entity.pdbx_description
1 polymer ?
#
loop_
_entity_poly.entity_id
_entity_poly.type
_entity_poly.pdbx_seq_one_letter_code
_entity_poly.pdbx_strand_id
1 'polypeptide(L)'
;MTEHRSECEQLLALATPQIYRRNLFRVLGLPVNATSKDVHRQQKRRQMQEKLGVTPSDNRSGPLSLKPPPTEDEIRAAMERLNHPVDRLLDECLWFWPTNASAAADPAIKALESGEVKKASQIWSGQSKTKGPGEVASHNLAVLYHLAALDHEENLTQKSLDQKRQELLANIWRRAFTQWNTVLDGEEFWSVVRERIREMNDLQLTTGFARSIRASLPKALLLINVRIALNAAERGDTDRAKQHILLVSEVAFREGLAEEAVREGLQPIRNRIKTAIDSAKSGWTAMPQHGNRYVRELAEQIKGCLTVVDAILRPGNVSRSSLHDMAVEAMLEGETAFSIKTNDWKEGIDLLELARKNAASDTLRTKIDEDIETNRKNIENGNDWCSPGYWDLPEETTSQLESIREKTRAGDYDGAIRELLALNAQNGEEPMRRCLAFSLSLKGINLANDAQRNFNPETGVIGKILENLREMSEHQRMMTFINKPDPYSTFQPPCLCCQRSGYTNWVNFTYKNIQLFMCSSCSTQHNSQFNAEKTRLRKGIESALEYLLLAQEMDPHDPGVQRNLNALKGTAQELECPIPTTKNLKKKLGEVKGAIGKERDRKAKAPVEKGMQPAPKFANAGAILYGLGALFTALTIYLSYFKMQIPPDFIPALLLTKTGLLALGTVLLTYVPLKRRWFIAFLAALPTVILMGRLSLFSNRVHYVIASAATWWLILELARNWRKLGWEKIAKRGYLISYSYLALHGAAFALIFGSGKIITLLPNASELIMTINRGVWLATGMIWIWIALTMFAAGSSQRQVD
;
A
#
# COMPACT_ATOMS: atom_id res chain seq x y z
N MET A 1 6.46 43.68 -7.52
CA MET A 1 6.00 43.21 -6.20
C MET A 1 4.50 42.96 -6.30
N THR A 2 4.11 41.72 -6.53
CA THR A 2 2.71 41.29 -6.52
C THR A 2 2.20 41.36 -5.09
N GLU A 3 1.36 42.34 -4.77
CA GLU A 3 0.55 42.32 -3.55
C GLU A 3 -0.18 40.97 -3.52
N HIS A 4 0.24 40.08 -2.62
CA HIS A 4 -0.52 38.90 -2.26
C HIS A 4 -1.83 39.42 -1.65
N ARG A 5 -2.87 39.58 -2.48
CA ARG A 5 -4.23 39.85 -1.99
C ARG A 5 -4.56 38.69 -1.06
N SER A 6 -4.66 38.97 0.24
CA SER A 6 -5.03 38.01 1.26
C SER A 6 -6.33 37.32 0.84
N GLU A 7 -6.27 36.01 0.56
CA GLU A 7 -7.45 35.20 0.26
C GLU A 7 -8.34 35.11 1.50
N CYS A 8 -9.66 35.16 1.32
CA CYS A 8 -10.63 34.99 2.40
C CYS A 8 -10.84 33.49 2.62
N GLU A 9 -10.02 32.89 3.47
CA GLU A 9 -10.08 31.45 3.80
C GLU A 9 -11.46 31.05 4.32
N GLN A 10 -12.11 31.90 5.11
CA GLN A 10 -13.46 31.64 5.63
C GLN A 10 -14.49 31.48 4.50
N LEU A 11 -14.42 32.29 3.43
CA LEU A 11 -15.30 32.16 2.27
C LEU A 11 -15.02 30.87 1.50
N LEU A 12 -13.76 30.50 1.31
CA LEU A 12 -13.38 29.26 0.64
C LEU A 12 -13.83 28.01 1.43
N ALA A 13 -13.83 28.09 2.77
CA ALA A 13 -14.38 27.05 3.63
C ALA A 13 -15.91 26.91 3.43
N LEU A 14 -16.64 28.02 3.29
CA LEU A 14 -18.09 28.04 3.06
C LEU A 14 -18.52 27.55 1.66
N ALA A 15 -17.60 27.50 0.69
CA ALA A 15 -17.82 27.18 -0.73
C ALA A 15 -18.28 25.73 -1.00
N THR A 16 -19.37 25.30 -0.37
CA THR A 16 -19.97 23.96 -0.49
C THR A 16 -21.28 24.04 -1.27
N PRO A 17 -21.79 22.92 -1.81
CA PRO A 17 -23.12 22.88 -2.41
C PRO A 17 -24.25 23.31 -1.47
N GLN A 18 -23.98 23.32 -0.16
CA GLN A 18 -24.93 23.69 0.89
C GLN A 18 -24.88 25.18 1.28
N ILE A 19 -24.11 26.01 0.55
CA ILE A 19 -23.83 27.41 0.91
C ILE A 19 -25.10 28.24 1.17
N TYR A 20 -26.14 28.12 0.35
CA TYR A 20 -27.41 28.81 0.58
C TYR A 20 -28.34 28.05 1.52
N ARG A 21 -28.27 26.72 1.56
CA ARG A 21 -29.10 25.90 2.45
C ARG A 21 -28.79 26.20 3.92
N ARG A 22 -27.50 26.40 4.22
CA ARG A 22 -26.96 26.74 5.55
C ARG A 22 -26.80 28.24 5.80
N ASN A 23 -27.18 29.08 4.84
CA ASN A 23 -27.14 30.52 5.02
C ASN A 23 -28.06 30.91 6.18
N LEU A 24 -27.53 31.66 7.16
CA LEU A 24 -28.24 31.97 8.39
C LEU A 24 -29.55 32.71 8.15
N PHE A 25 -29.61 33.58 7.12
CA PHE A 25 -30.80 34.37 6.81
C PHE A 25 -31.91 33.49 6.20
N ARG A 26 -31.53 32.49 5.40
CA ARG A 26 -32.46 31.47 4.89
C ARG A 26 -33.01 30.59 6.01
N VAL A 27 -32.13 30.09 6.89
CA VAL A 27 -32.50 29.20 8.00
C VAL A 27 -33.42 29.92 8.99
N LEU A 28 -33.07 31.16 9.37
CA LEU A 28 -33.81 31.95 10.34
C LEU A 28 -35.03 32.66 9.71
N GLY A 29 -35.05 32.88 8.41
CA GLY A 29 -36.11 33.65 7.74
C GLY A 29 -36.07 35.12 8.16
N LEU A 30 -34.87 35.69 8.22
CA LEU A 30 -34.62 37.10 8.55
C LEU A 30 -34.03 37.83 7.33
N PRO A 31 -34.31 39.12 7.14
CA PRO A 31 -33.61 39.92 6.12
C PRO A 31 -32.18 40.27 6.57
N VAL A 32 -31.29 40.60 5.63
CA VAL A 32 -29.88 40.96 5.93
C VAL A 32 -29.76 42.19 6.86
N ASN A 33 -30.73 43.10 6.78
CA ASN A 33 -30.80 44.29 7.63
C ASN A 33 -31.53 44.06 8.96
N ALA A 34 -31.76 42.80 9.38
CA ALA A 34 -32.38 42.48 10.65
C ALA A 34 -31.63 43.13 11.83
N THR A 35 -32.37 43.89 12.64
CA THR A 35 -31.84 44.57 13.82
C THR A 35 -31.70 43.59 14.99
N SER A 36 -30.92 43.94 16.01
CA SER A 36 -30.82 43.12 17.24
C SER A 36 -32.19 42.85 17.89
N LYS A 37 -33.16 43.76 17.71
CA LYS A 37 -34.55 43.56 18.17
C LYS A 37 -35.25 42.46 17.37
N ASP A 38 -35.07 42.44 16.05
CA ASP A 38 -35.67 41.42 15.17
C ASP A 38 -35.09 40.04 15.47
N VAL A 39 -33.78 39.97 15.68
CA VAL A 39 -33.07 38.74 16.09
C VAL A 39 -33.60 38.23 17.42
N HIS A 40 -33.72 39.10 18.43
CA HIS A 40 -34.21 38.72 19.74
C HIS A 40 -35.69 38.31 19.72
N ARG A 41 -36.51 38.98 18.90
CA ARG A 41 -37.91 38.59 18.66
C ARG A 41 -37.99 37.20 18.02
N GLN A 42 -37.14 36.93 17.04
CA GLN A 42 -37.06 35.62 16.40
C GLN A 42 -36.64 34.53 17.39
N GLN A 43 -35.63 34.80 18.22
CA GLN A 43 -35.18 33.90 19.28
C GLN A 43 -36.29 33.57 20.28
N LYS A 44 -37.01 34.58 20.78
CA LYS A 44 -38.15 34.41 21.69
C LYS A 44 -39.30 33.62 21.04
N ARG A 45 -39.59 33.89 19.75
CA ARG A 45 -40.59 33.14 19.00
C ARG A 45 -40.22 31.65 18.93
N ARG A 46 -38.95 31.33 18.70
CA ARG A 46 -38.47 29.93 18.62
C ARG A 46 -38.49 29.23 19.97
N GLN A 47 -38.01 29.87 21.03
CA GLN A 47 -38.11 29.34 22.39
C GLN A 47 -39.56 29.05 22.79
N MET A 48 -40.52 29.87 22.36
CA MET A 48 -41.95 29.57 22.56
C MET A 48 -42.43 28.39 21.71
N GLN A 49 -42.06 28.30 20.44
CA GLN A 49 -42.44 27.17 19.57
C GLN A 49 -41.91 25.83 20.10
N GLU A 50 -40.66 25.82 20.57
CA GLU A 50 -40.02 24.67 21.21
C GLU A 50 -40.78 24.26 22.49
N LYS A 51 -41.07 25.22 23.38
CA LYS A 51 -41.86 24.98 24.60
C LYS A 51 -43.27 24.45 24.34
N LEU A 52 -43.87 24.83 23.21
CA LEU A 52 -45.21 24.42 22.82
C LEU A 52 -45.22 23.11 22.01
N GLY A 53 -44.06 22.49 21.74
CA GLY A 53 -43.97 21.28 20.92
C GLY A 53 -44.41 21.49 19.46
N VAL A 54 -44.48 22.74 19.00
CA VAL A 54 -44.89 23.07 17.63
C VAL A 54 -43.70 22.84 16.72
N THR A 55 -43.77 21.81 15.87
CA THR A 55 -42.73 21.58 14.87
C THR A 55 -42.69 22.73 13.87
N PRO A 56 -41.50 23.15 13.40
CA PRO A 56 -41.35 24.27 12.45
C PRO A 56 -42.06 24.10 11.08
N SER A 57 -42.75 22.97 10.87
CA SER A 57 -43.36 22.51 9.62
C SER A 57 -44.60 23.29 9.20
N ASP A 58 -45.36 23.88 10.13
CA ASP A 58 -46.76 24.20 9.84
C ASP A 58 -46.98 25.58 9.22
N ASN A 59 -45.96 26.44 9.11
CA ASN A 59 -46.19 27.83 8.68
C ASN A 59 -44.98 28.54 8.04
N ARG A 60 -44.21 27.87 7.18
CA ARG A 60 -43.21 28.55 6.33
C ARG A 60 -43.68 28.69 4.88
N SER A 61 -44.68 29.54 4.67
CA SER A 61 -44.90 30.16 3.35
C SER A 61 -43.95 31.35 3.23
N GLY A 62 -42.73 31.07 2.77
CA GLY A 62 -41.73 32.07 2.45
C GLY A 62 -40.98 31.68 1.17
N PRO A 63 -40.25 32.62 0.56
CA PRO A 63 -39.88 32.62 -0.86
C PRO A 63 -39.19 31.35 -1.35
N LEU A 64 -38.37 30.79 -0.47
CA LEU A 64 -37.42 29.71 -0.75
C LEU A 64 -37.35 28.73 0.42
N SER A 65 -38.53 28.38 0.95
CA SER A 65 -38.69 27.40 2.04
C SER A 65 -37.79 26.17 1.85
N LEU A 66 -37.08 25.80 2.91
CA LEU A 66 -36.18 24.67 2.91
C LEU A 66 -36.97 23.36 2.90
N LYS A 67 -36.59 22.44 2.01
CA LYS A 67 -37.10 21.06 1.96
C LYS A 67 -35.92 20.10 2.10
N PRO A 68 -35.87 19.24 3.13
CA PRO A 68 -36.67 19.30 4.36
C PRO A 68 -36.47 20.63 5.14
N PRO A 69 -37.37 21.00 6.07
CA PRO A 69 -37.19 22.17 6.92
C PRO A 69 -35.91 22.04 7.78
N PRO A 70 -35.32 23.16 8.23
CA PRO A 70 -34.11 23.12 9.04
C PRO A 70 -34.39 22.45 10.38
N THR A 71 -33.45 21.62 10.81
CA THR A 71 -33.43 20.97 12.12
C THR A 71 -33.19 21.98 13.24
N GLU A 72 -33.53 21.62 14.48
CA GLU A 72 -33.29 22.50 15.63
C GLU A 72 -31.79 22.81 15.83
N ASP A 73 -30.93 21.83 15.54
CA ASP A 73 -29.49 22.02 15.59
C ASP A 73 -28.99 23.00 14.52
N GLU A 74 -29.53 22.94 13.31
CA GLU A 74 -29.23 23.92 12.24
C GLU A 74 -29.71 25.33 12.60
N ILE A 75 -30.88 25.44 13.25
CA ILE A 75 -31.41 26.73 13.74
C ILE A 75 -30.49 27.29 14.84
N ARG A 76 -30.07 26.46 15.80
CA ARG A 76 -29.16 26.86 16.89
C ARG A 76 -27.82 27.33 16.33
N ALA A 77 -27.23 26.56 15.41
CA ALA A 77 -25.97 26.92 14.76
C ALA A 77 -26.10 28.24 13.96
N ALA A 78 -27.22 28.46 13.27
CA ALA A 78 -27.48 29.72 12.56
C ALA A 78 -27.59 30.92 13.51
N MET A 79 -28.20 30.74 14.69
CA MET A 79 -28.27 31.78 15.73
C MET A 79 -26.90 32.11 16.32
N GLU A 80 -26.05 31.11 16.52
CA GLU A 80 -24.68 31.30 17.00
C GLU A 80 -23.84 32.07 15.97
N ARG A 81 -23.85 31.63 14.70
CA ARG A 81 -23.18 32.31 13.57
C ARG A 81 -23.62 33.75 13.38
N LEU A 82 -24.88 34.08 13.65
CA LEU A 82 -25.39 35.45 13.56
C LEU A 82 -24.71 36.41 14.56
N ASN A 83 -24.17 35.90 15.67
CA ASN A 83 -23.41 36.69 16.64
C ASN A 83 -21.92 36.81 16.27
N HIS A 84 -21.45 36.12 15.24
CA HIS A 84 -20.08 36.21 14.73
C HIS A 84 -20.02 37.18 13.54
N PRO A 85 -19.41 38.37 13.68
CA PRO A 85 -19.44 39.43 12.68
C PRO A 85 -18.97 38.98 11.28
N VAL A 86 -17.89 38.19 11.24
CA VAL A 86 -17.34 37.64 9.99
C VAL A 86 -18.33 36.70 9.31
N ASP A 87 -18.86 35.71 10.03
CA ASP A 87 -19.83 34.75 9.48
C ASP A 87 -21.10 35.44 9.02
N ARG A 88 -21.58 36.41 9.81
CA ARG A 88 -22.73 37.23 9.46
C ARG A 88 -22.52 37.95 8.14
N LEU A 89 -21.40 38.68 8.00
CA LEU A 89 -21.12 39.43 6.78
C LEU A 89 -20.99 38.53 5.55
N LEU A 90 -20.33 37.37 5.69
CA LEU A 90 -20.21 36.41 4.58
C LEU A 90 -21.58 35.86 4.15
N ASP A 91 -22.45 35.53 5.10
CA ASP A 91 -23.82 35.12 4.80
C ASP A 91 -24.66 36.29 4.24
N GLU A 92 -24.42 37.54 4.65
CA GLU A 92 -25.06 38.75 4.07
C GLU A 92 -24.65 38.91 2.59
N CYS A 93 -23.36 38.77 2.27
CA CYS A 93 -22.82 38.80 0.90
C CYS A 93 -23.36 37.67 0.00
N LEU A 94 -24.04 36.68 0.56
CA LEU A 94 -24.62 35.54 -0.15
C LEU A 94 -26.14 35.47 0.04
N TRP A 95 -26.77 36.60 0.36
CA TRP A 95 -28.22 36.69 0.54
C TRP A 95 -28.83 37.93 -0.11
N PHE A 96 -30.14 38.12 -0.02
CA PHE A 96 -30.82 39.20 -0.74
C PHE A 96 -30.69 40.55 -0.02
N TRP A 97 -30.27 41.58 -0.77
CA TRP A 97 -30.14 42.96 -0.31
C TRP A 97 -31.29 43.83 -0.83
N PRO A 98 -31.78 44.79 -0.04
CA PRO A 98 -32.77 45.75 -0.53
C PRO A 98 -32.14 46.70 -1.54
N THR A 99 -32.83 46.93 -2.67
CA THR A 99 -32.44 47.90 -3.70
C THR A 99 -32.87 49.33 -3.35
N ASN A 100 -33.77 49.47 -2.38
CA ASN A 100 -34.23 50.73 -1.80
C ASN A 100 -33.77 50.84 -0.34
N ALA A 101 -33.81 52.05 0.25
CA ALA A 101 -33.33 52.31 1.61
C ALA A 101 -33.98 51.47 2.75
N SER A 102 -35.04 50.70 2.48
CA SER A 102 -35.65 49.78 3.45
C SER A 102 -36.18 48.51 2.79
N ALA A 103 -35.82 47.34 3.36
CA ALA A 103 -36.34 46.03 2.95
C ALA A 103 -37.87 45.94 3.04
N ALA A 104 -38.49 46.60 4.03
CA ALA A 104 -39.95 46.65 4.17
C ALA A 104 -40.65 47.45 3.06
N ALA A 105 -39.90 48.18 2.23
CA ALA A 105 -40.39 48.95 1.09
C ALA A 105 -39.91 48.40 -0.26
N ASP A 106 -39.09 47.34 -0.28
CA ASP A 106 -38.58 46.77 -1.53
C ASP A 106 -39.63 45.85 -2.18
N PRO A 107 -40.10 46.18 -3.40
CA PRO A 107 -41.17 45.43 -4.08
C PRO A 107 -40.73 44.03 -4.51
N ALA A 108 -39.43 43.81 -4.77
CA ALA A 108 -38.91 42.50 -5.16
C ALA A 108 -38.77 41.58 -3.94
N ILE A 109 -38.29 42.10 -2.80
CA ILE A 109 -38.23 41.32 -1.56
C ILE A 109 -39.63 40.95 -1.08
N LYS A 110 -40.63 41.86 -1.16
CA LYS A 110 -42.03 41.51 -0.85
C LYS A 110 -42.61 40.44 -1.77
N ALA A 111 -42.30 40.51 -3.06
CA ALA A 111 -42.70 39.49 -4.02
C ALA A 111 -42.08 38.14 -3.66
N LEU A 112 -40.81 38.11 -3.26
CA LEU A 112 -40.19 36.92 -2.70
C LEU A 112 -40.94 36.45 -1.45
N GLU A 113 -41.17 37.31 -0.45
CA GLU A 113 -41.86 36.94 0.80
C GLU A 113 -43.21 36.25 0.56
N SER A 114 -43.89 36.64 -0.52
CA SER A 114 -45.19 36.10 -0.95
C SER A 114 -45.08 34.83 -1.82
N GLY A 115 -43.87 34.33 -2.10
CA GLY A 115 -43.63 33.17 -2.96
C GLY A 115 -43.61 33.48 -4.47
N GLU A 116 -43.76 34.74 -4.87
CA GLU A 116 -43.81 35.19 -6.27
C GLU A 116 -42.39 35.34 -6.88
N VAL A 117 -41.61 34.26 -6.87
CA VAL A 117 -40.19 34.25 -7.30
C VAL A 117 -39.98 34.81 -8.71
N LYS A 118 -40.86 34.46 -9.66
CA LYS A 118 -40.78 34.97 -11.04
C LYS A 118 -40.91 36.49 -11.10
N LYS A 119 -41.85 37.07 -10.34
CA LYS A 119 -42.06 38.51 -10.30
C LYS A 119 -40.88 39.24 -9.67
N ALA A 120 -40.32 38.72 -8.58
CA ALA A 120 -39.09 39.26 -7.99
C ALA A 120 -37.94 39.27 -9.00
N SER A 121 -37.74 38.17 -9.74
CA SER A 121 -36.70 38.10 -10.77
C SER A 121 -36.92 39.10 -11.92
N GLN A 122 -38.18 39.38 -12.30
CA GLN A 122 -38.52 40.38 -13.31
C GLN A 122 -38.25 41.80 -12.85
N ILE A 123 -38.58 42.12 -11.59
CA ILE A 123 -38.31 43.44 -10.99
C ILE A 123 -36.80 43.69 -10.97
N TRP A 124 -36.01 42.74 -10.45
CA TRP A 124 -34.55 42.89 -10.44
C TRP A 124 -33.94 42.94 -11.84
N SER A 125 -34.44 42.15 -12.80
CA SER A 125 -33.97 42.20 -14.20
C SER A 125 -34.28 43.53 -14.89
N GLY A 126 -35.32 44.24 -14.44
CA GLY A 126 -35.62 45.60 -14.88
C GLY A 126 -34.68 46.62 -14.23
N GLN A 127 -34.52 46.53 -12.90
CA GLN A 127 -33.65 47.43 -12.12
C GLN A 127 -32.17 47.31 -12.52
N SER A 128 -31.69 46.11 -12.85
CA SER A 128 -30.31 45.87 -13.27
C SER A 128 -29.90 46.61 -14.56
N LYS A 129 -30.88 47.09 -15.34
CA LYS A 129 -30.66 47.86 -16.58
C LYS A 129 -30.65 49.37 -16.36
N THR A 130 -31.02 49.84 -15.18
CA THR A 130 -31.10 51.28 -14.86
C THR A 130 -29.80 51.78 -14.24
N LYS A 131 -29.40 53.04 -14.53
CA LYS A 131 -28.30 53.70 -13.80
C LYS A 131 -28.78 54.04 -12.39
N GLY A 132 -28.09 53.54 -11.36
CA GLY A 132 -28.56 53.53 -9.96
C GLY A 132 -28.37 52.12 -9.38
N PRO A 133 -29.29 51.56 -8.55
CA PRO A 133 -29.16 50.30 -7.77
C PRO A 133 -29.08 49.00 -8.61
N GLY A 134 -28.52 49.08 -9.81
CA GLY A 134 -28.50 48.02 -10.81
C GLY A 134 -27.55 46.88 -10.47
N GLU A 135 -26.45 47.13 -9.75
CA GLU A 135 -25.54 46.06 -9.33
C GLU A 135 -26.07 45.30 -8.11
N VAL A 136 -26.81 45.96 -7.20
CA VAL A 136 -27.52 45.27 -6.10
C VAL A 136 -28.61 44.36 -6.66
N ALA A 137 -29.33 44.80 -7.69
CA ALA A 137 -30.28 43.96 -8.41
C ALA A 137 -29.58 42.79 -9.14
N SER A 138 -28.44 43.03 -9.78
CA SER A 138 -27.61 41.98 -10.40
C SER A 138 -27.12 40.95 -9.38
N HIS A 139 -26.68 41.41 -8.20
CA HIS A 139 -26.31 40.55 -7.08
C HIS A 139 -27.47 39.65 -6.62
N ASN A 140 -28.65 40.24 -6.41
CA ASN A 140 -29.81 39.46 -6.00
C ASN A 140 -30.22 38.43 -7.06
N LEU A 141 -30.10 38.76 -8.36
CA LEU A 141 -30.29 37.80 -9.44
C LEU A 141 -29.23 36.69 -9.42
N ALA A 142 -27.96 37.03 -9.14
CA ALA A 142 -26.87 36.07 -9.03
C ALA A 142 -27.14 35.06 -7.91
N VAL A 143 -27.51 35.54 -6.71
CA VAL A 143 -27.91 34.72 -5.57
C VAL A 143 -29.14 33.88 -5.93
N LEU A 144 -30.16 34.47 -6.56
CA LEU A 144 -31.38 33.75 -6.91
C LEU A 144 -31.14 32.59 -7.89
N TYR A 145 -30.42 32.83 -8.98
CA TYR A 145 -30.13 31.78 -9.96
C TYR A 145 -29.19 30.72 -9.40
N HIS A 146 -28.17 31.12 -8.63
CA HIS A 146 -27.24 30.17 -8.03
C HIS A 146 -27.95 29.28 -6.98
N LEU A 147 -28.81 29.87 -6.15
CA LEU A 147 -29.65 29.13 -5.22
C LEU A 147 -30.61 28.20 -5.95
N ALA A 148 -31.28 28.66 -7.01
CA ALA A 148 -32.17 27.81 -7.79
C ALA A 148 -31.42 26.63 -8.42
N ALA A 149 -30.20 26.85 -8.94
CA ALA A 149 -29.36 25.77 -9.46
C ALA A 149 -29.05 24.75 -8.36
N LEU A 150 -28.57 25.19 -7.20
CA LEU A 150 -28.22 24.29 -6.08
C LEU A 150 -29.43 23.57 -5.47
N ASP A 151 -30.59 24.22 -5.36
CA ASP A 151 -31.81 23.56 -4.92
C ASP A 151 -32.27 22.51 -5.96
N HIS A 152 -32.08 22.77 -7.26
CA HIS A 152 -32.28 21.74 -8.28
C HIS A 152 -31.29 20.59 -8.11
N GLU A 153 -29.99 20.85 -7.94
CA GLU A 153 -28.96 19.83 -7.68
C GLU A 153 -29.33 18.89 -6.52
N GLU A 154 -29.78 19.44 -5.39
CA GLU A 154 -30.14 18.67 -4.19
C GLU A 154 -31.37 17.77 -4.43
N ASN A 155 -32.34 18.23 -5.23
CA ASN A 155 -33.57 17.50 -5.50
C ASN A 155 -33.42 16.43 -6.60
N LEU A 156 -32.23 16.28 -7.19
CA LEU A 156 -31.99 15.25 -8.18
C LEU A 156 -31.80 13.89 -7.51
N THR A 157 -32.80 13.03 -7.69
CA THR A 157 -32.63 11.59 -7.47
C THR A 157 -31.65 11.02 -8.50
N GLN A 158 -30.89 9.97 -8.14
CA GLN A 158 -29.90 9.26 -9.00
C GLN A 158 -30.40 8.77 -10.38
N LYS A 159 -31.67 8.98 -10.75
CA LYS A 159 -32.15 8.73 -12.11
C LYS A 159 -31.53 9.75 -13.07
N SER A 160 -30.95 9.23 -14.15
CA SER A 160 -30.51 9.98 -15.33
C SER A 160 -31.51 11.10 -15.65
N LEU A 161 -31.03 12.34 -15.61
CA LEU A 161 -31.82 13.49 -16.07
C LEU A 161 -32.05 13.37 -17.57
N ASP A 162 -33.29 13.61 -18.02
CA ASP A 162 -33.53 13.87 -19.43
C ASP A 162 -32.67 15.06 -19.92
N GLN A 163 -32.29 15.04 -21.20
CA GLN A 163 -31.40 16.05 -21.78
C GLN A 163 -31.93 17.48 -21.61
N LYS A 164 -33.26 17.66 -21.70
CA LYS A 164 -33.92 18.96 -21.58
C LYS A 164 -33.75 19.57 -20.18
N ARG A 165 -33.84 18.75 -19.13
CA ARG A 165 -33.60 19.17 -17.74
C ARG A 165 -32.13 19.50 -17.50
N GLN A 166 -31.20 18.76 -18.11
CA GLN A 166 -29.77 19.05 -18.05
C GLN A 166 -29.45 20.41 -18.69
N GLU A 167 -29.98 20.67 -19.89
CA GLU A 167 -29.81 21.96 -20.58
C GLU A 167 -30.44 23.11 -19.79
N LEU A 168 -31.63 22.92 -19.21
CA LEU A 168 -32.24 23.92 -18.34
C LEU A 168 -31.36 24.25 -17.14
N LEU A 169 -30.81 23.23 -16.47
CA LEU A 169 -29.96 23.41 -15.30
C LEU A 169 -28.64 24.11 -15.65
N ALA A 170 -28.00 23.72 -16.75
CA ALA A 170 -26.81 24.39 -17.27
C ALA A 170 -27.09 25.87 -17.58
N ASN A 171 -28.27 26.20 -18.13
CA ASN A 171 -28.66 27.58 -18.39
C ASN A 171 -28.88 28.39 -17.10
N ILE A 172 -29.41 27.78 -16.03
CA ILE A 172 -29.54 28.45 -14.73
C ILE A 172 -28.15 28.74 -14.15
N TRP A 173 -27.23 27.79 -14.20
CA TRP A 173 -25.83 27.96 -13.79
C TRP A 173 -25.15 29.10 -14.56
N ARG A 174 -25.23 29.10 -15.90
CA ARG A 174 -24.66 30.17 -16.72
C ARG A 174 -25.21 31.54 -16.37
N ARG A 175 -26.54 31.66 -16.18
CA ARG A 175 -27.16 32.93 -15.75
C ARG A 175 -26.64 33.39 -14.40
N ALA A 176 -26.45 32.48 -13.44
CA ALA A 176 -25.87 32.81 -12.15
C ALA A 176 -24.46 33.37 -12.29
N PHE A 177 -23.59 32.71 -13.05
CA PHE A 177 -22.21 33.17 -13.28
C PHE A 177 -22.14 34.49 -14.04
N THR A 178 -22.99 34.70 -15.06
CA THR A 178 -23.07 35.99 -15.76
C THR A 178 -23.39 37.13 -14.80
N GLN A 179 -24.37 36.95 -13.91
CA GLN A 179 -24.74 37.98 -12.93
C GLN A 179 -23.64 38.18 -11.88
N TRP A 180 -23.01 37.11 -11.39
CA TRP A 180 -21.86 37.22 -10.49
C TRP A 180 -20.70 37.97 -11.14
N ASN A 181 -20.43 37.75 -12.43
CA ASN A 181 -19.39 38.48 -13.14
C ASN A 181 -19.70 39.98 -13.21
N THR A 182 -20.95 40.36 -13.51
CA THR A 182 -21.39 41.78 -13.46
C THR A 182 -21.15 42.41 -12.09
N VAL A 183 -21.42 41.69 -11.00
CA VAL A 183 -21.20 42.17 -9.62
C VAL A 183 -19.70 42.25 -9.28
N LEU A 184 -18.90 41.32 -9.79
CA LEU A 184 -17.46 41.28 -9.55
C LEU A 184 -16.71 42.39 -10.30
N ASP A 185 -17.19 42.79 -11.47
CA ASP A 185 -16.64 43.89 -12.27
C ASP A 185 -17.11 45.25 -11.75
N GLY A 186 -18.34 45.32 -11.24
CA GLY A 186 -18.96 46.51 -10.67
C GLY A 186 -18.38 46.99 -9.34
N GLU A 187 -18.68 48.21 -8.94
CA GLU A 187 -18.20 48.81 -7.68
C GLU A 187 -19.34 49.19 -6.72
N GLU A 188 -20.56 49.35 -7.23
CA GLU A 188 -21.71 49.78 -6.45
C GLU A 188 -22.05 48.77 -5.34
N PHE A 189 -22.16 47.49 -5.66
CA PHE A 189 -22.44 46.46 -4.65
C PHE A 189 -21.35 46.41 -3.57
N TRP A 190 -20.08 46.49 -3.97
CA TRP A 190 -18.96 46.46 -3.02
C TRP A 190 -18.87 47.73 -2.18
N SER A 191 -19.37 48.86 -2.66
CA SER A 191 -19.56 50.06 -1.85
C SER A 191 -20.58 49.83 -0.74
N VAL A 192 -21.72 49.20 -1.06
CA VAL A 192 -22.74 48.82 -0.06
C VAL A 192 -22.15 47.87 1.00
N VAL A 193 -21.37 46.87 0.59
CA VAL A 193 -20.69 45.95 1.52
C VAL A 193 -19.70 46.69 2.42
N ARG A 194 -18.97 47.68 1.91
CA ARG A 194 -18.05 48.49 2.73
C ARG A 194 -18.79 49.40 3.71
N GLU A 195 -19.88 50.02 3.30
CA GLU A 195 -20.72 50.78 4.24
C GLU A 195 -21.26 49.87 5.33
N ARG A 196 -21.69 48.66 4.97
CA ARG A 196 -22.13 47.67 5.94
C ARG A 196 -21.06 47.32 6.96
N ILE A 197 -19.82 47.10 6.51
CA ILE A 197 -18.68 46.85 7.41
C ILE A 197 -18.50 48.01 8.40
N ARG A 198 -18.61 49.26 7.93
CA ARG A 198 -18.52 50.44 8.81
C ARG A 198 -19.67 50.51 9.82
N GLU A 199 -20.89 50.17 9.40
CA GLU A 199 -22.06 50.11 10.29
C GLU A 199 -21.93 49.04 11.38
N MET A 200 -21.39 47.86 11.04
CA MET A 200 -21.17 46.79 12.01
C MET A 200 -20.14 47.18 13.07
N ASN A 201 -19.19 48.07 12.71
CA ASN A 201 -18.18 48.66 13.60
C ASN A 201 -17.44 47.63 14.47
N ASP A 202 -17.03 46.52 13.84
CA ASP A 202 -16.29 45.43 14.49
C ASP A 202 -14.81 45.43 14.10
N LEU A 203 -13.92 45.23 15.06
CA LEU A 203 -12.46 45.26 14.86
C LEU A 203 -11.96 44.19 13.87
N GLN A 204 -12.69 43.08 13.71
CA GLN A 204 -12.34 42.01 12.77
C GLN A 204 -12.69 42.35 11.32
N LEU A 205 -13.61 43.30 11.11
CA LEU A 205 -14.14 43.67 9.81
C LEU A 205 -13.54 45.00 9.34
N THR A 206 -12.49 44.93 8.54
CA THR A 206 -11.92 46.12 7.89
C THR A 206 -12.47 46.31 6.48
N THR A 207 -12.36 47.52 5.92
CA THR A 207 -12.68 47.75 4.50
C THR A 207 -11.83 46.87 3.56
N GLY A 208 -10.62 46.49 3.99
CA GLY A 208 -9.78 45.51 3.30
C GLY A 208 -10.39 44.11 3.24
N PHE A 209 -11.22 43.74 4.21
CA PHE A 209 -11.93 42.46 4.22
C PHE A 209 -12.92 42.34 3.04
N ALA A 210 -13.65 43.41 2.69
CA ALA A 210 -14.49 43.42 1.49
C ALA A 210 -13.69 43.14 0.20
N ARG A 211 -12.46 43.67 0.11
CA ARG A 211 -11.55 43.40 -1.03
C ARG A 211 -11.12 41.92 -1.06
N SER A 212 -10.86 41.34 0.11
CA SER A 212 -10.52 39.91 0.25
C SER A 212 -11.69 38.99 -0.15
N ILE A 213 -12.92 39.32 0.28
CA ILE A 213 -14.15 38.62 -0.14
C ILE A 213 -14.28 38.69 -1.67
N ARG A 214 -14.24 39.90 -2.25
CA ARG A 214 -14.35 40.10 -3.71
C ARG A 214 -13.31 39.31 -4.49
N ALA A 215 -12.07 39.30 -4.02
CA ALA A 215 -10.98 38.56 -4.68
C ALA A 215 -11.16 37.04 -4.62
N SER A 216 -11.77 36.52 -3.54
CA SER A 216 -11.89 35.08 -3.29
C SER A 216 -13.21 34.48 -3.80
N LEU A 217 -14.23 35.31 -4.00
CA LEU A 217 -15.56 34.90 -4.44
C LEU A 217 -15.56 34.12 -5.77
N PRO A 218 -14.82 34.52 -6.83
CA PRO A 218 -14.75 33.73 -8.06
C PRO A 218 -14.28 32.29 -7.82
N LYS A 219 -13.21 32.12 -7.02
CA LYS A 219 -12.66 30.81 -6.64
C LYS A 219 -13.69 30.00 -5.85
N ALA A 220 -14.38 30.62 -4.89
CA ALA A 220 -15.42 29.99 -4.09
C ALA A 220 -16.59 29.47 -4.96
N LEU A 221 -17.04 30.26 -5.93
CA LEU A 221 -18.13 29.87 -6.84
C LEU A 221 -17.74 28.67 -7.72
N LEU A 222 -16.51 28.63 -8.23
CA LEU A 222 -16.01 27.50 -9.00
C LEU A 222 -15.82 26.24 -8.13
N LEU A 223 -15.30 26.40 -6.91
CA LEU A 223 -15.11 25.30 -5.95
C LEU A 223 -16.40 24.54 -5.64
N ILE A 224 -17.54 25.24 -5.58
CA ILE A 224 -18.85 24.59 -5.39
C ILE A 224 -19.12 23.59 -6.52
N ASN A 225 -18.90 23.97 -7.78
CA ASN A 225 -19.10 23.09 -8.94
C ASN A 225 -18.08 21.96 -8.98
N VAL A 226 -16.82 22.22 -8.63
CA VAL A 226 -15.80 21.16 -8.51
C VAL A 226 -16.21 20.14 -7.45
N ARG A 227 -16.73 20.57 -6.30
CA ARG A 227 -17.23 19.69 -5.24
C ARG A 227 -18.44 18.87 -5.67
N ILE A 228 -19.36 19.45 -6.45
CA ILE A 228 -20.47 18.68 -7.06
C ILE A 228 -19.93 17.63 -8.03
N ALA A 229 -18.98 18.01 -8.90
CA ALA A 229 -18.35 17.09 -9.84
C ALA A 229 -17.67 15.91 -9.13
N LEU A 230 -16.95 16.19 -8.03
CA LEU A 230 -16.32 15.17 -7.19
C LEU A 230 -17.34 14.22 -6.57
N ASN A 231 -18.39 14.76 -5.95
CA ASN A 231 -19.45 13.95 -5.35
C ASN A 231 -20.18 13.09 -6.40
N ALA A 232 -20.36 13.61 -7.63
CA ALA A 232 -20.95 12.86 -8.73
C ALA A 232 -20.03 11.72 -9.20
N ALA A 233 -18.74 12.01 -9.39
CA ALA A 233 -17.73 11.03 -9.76
C ALA A 233 -17.58 9.92 -8.71
N GLU A 234 -17.59 10.26 -7.42
CA GLU A 234 -17.57 9.27 -6.32
C GLU A 234 -18.79 8.34 -6.33
N ARG A 235 -19.93 8.80 -6.85
CA ARG A 235 -21.16 8.00 -7.02
C ARG A 235 -21.22 7.26 -8.37
N GLY A 236 -20.21 7.43 -9.23
CA GLY A 236 -20.17 6.83 -10.57
C GLY A 236 -20.94 7.59 -11.65
N ASP A 237 -21.46 8.80 -11.37
CA ASP A 237 -22.14 9.64 -12.35
C ASP A 237 -21.12 10.50 -13.12
N THR A 238 -20.45 9.87 -14.09
CA THR A 238 -19.37 10.49 -14.86
C THR A 238 -19.86 11.62 -15.77
N ASP A 239 -21.09 11.54 -16.26
CA ASP A 239 -21.64 12.55 -17.17
C ASP A 239 -21.92 13.84 -16.43
N ARG A 240 -22.53 13.75 -15.24
CA ARG A 240 -22.71 14.90 -14.36
C ARG A 240 -21.38 15.51 -13.93
N ALA A 241 -20.40 14.67 -13.58
CA ALA A 241 -19.06 15.15 -13.22
C ALA A 241 -18.44 15.98 -14.35
N LYS A 242 -18.46 15.47 -15.59
CA LYS A 242 -17.97 16.17 -16.77
C LYS A 242 -18.73 17.46 -17.05
N GLN A 243 -20.05 17.49 -16.86
CA GLN A 243 -20.87 18.69 -17.06
C GLN A 243 -20.47 19.83 -16.11
N HIS A 244 -20.27 19.55 -14.82
CA HIS A 244 -19.84 20.59 -13.87
C HIS A 244 -18.42 21.07 -14.13
N ILE A 245 -17.51 20.19 -14.57
CA ILE A 245 -16.17 20.62 -15.00
C ILE A 245 -16.23 21.47 -16.26
N LEU A 246 -17.12 21.14 -17.20
CA LEU A 246 -17.34 21.98 -18.38
C LEU A 246 -17.83 23.37 -17.97
N LEU A 247 -18.80 23.47 -17.04
CA LEU A 247 -19.25 24.75 -16.49
C LEU A 247 -18.10 25.54 -15.85
N VAL A 248 -17.22 24.87 -15.08
CA VAL A 248 -16.03 25.52 -14.48
C VAL A 248 -15.09 26.07 -15.55
N SER A 249 -14.92 25.37 -16.67
CA SER A 249 -14.05 25.81 -17.77
C SER A 249 -14.67 26.86 -18.70
N GLU A 250 -16.00 26.91 -18.83
CA GLU A 250 -16.71 27.86 -19.69
C GLU A 250 -16.80 29.28 -19.08
N VAL A 251 -16.71 29.40 -17.75
CA VAL A 251 -16.90 30.67 -17.06
C VAL A 251 -15.64 31.53 -17.14
N ALA A 252 -15.77 32.66 -17.84
CA ALA A 252 -14.71 33.66 -17.96
C ALA A 252 -14.64 34.57 -16.71
N PHE A 253 -13.97 34.09 -15.65
CA PHE A 253 -13.51 34.95 -14.56
C PHE A 253 -12.08 35.45 -14.83
N ARG A 254 -11.08 34.81 -14.23
CA ARG A 254 -9.64 35.06 -14.41
C ARG A 254 -9.01 33.87 -15.11
N GLU A 255 -8.08 34.11 -16.02
CA GLU A 255 -7.26 33.06 -16.65
C GLU A 255 -6.53 32.21 -15.59
N GLY A 256 -6.58 30.88 -15.72
CA GLY A 256 -5.96 29.94 -14.77
C GLY A 256 -6.78 29.64 -13.51
N LEU A 257 -7.85 30.41 -13.22
CA LEU A 257 -8.63 30.23 -11.99
C LEU A 257 -9.41 28.91 -11.97
N ALA A 258 -9.86 28.44 -13.13
CA ALA A 258 -10.53 27.15 -13.26
C ALA A 258 -9.61 25.99 -12.85
N GLU A 259 -8.37 25.99 -13.34
CA GLU A 259 -7.35 25.00 -13.00
C GLU A 259 -6.97 25.06 -11.52
N GLU A 260 -6.85 26.26 -10.96
CA GLU A 260 -6.62 26.46 -9.51
C GLU A 260 -7.77 25.88 -8.67
N ALA A 261 -9.03 26.19 -9.02
CA ALA A 261 -10.20 25.68 -8.30
C ALA A 261 -10.31 24.15 -8.38
N VAL A 262 -10.00 23.55 -9.53
CA VAL A 262 -9.97 22.09 -9.70
C VAL A 262 -8.86 21.45 -8.86
N ARG A 263 -7.66 22.04 -8.87
CA ARG A 263 -6.53 21.56 -8.05
C ARG A 263 -6.84 21.60 -6.56
N GLU A 264 -7.42 22.70 -6.09
CA GLU A 264 -7.85 22.89 -4.70
C GLU A 264 -8.96 21.89 -4.34
N GLY A 265 -9.96 21.71 -5.21
CA GLY A 265 -11.03 20.74 -4.99
C GLY A 265 -10.53 19.28 -4.94
N LEU A 266 -9.46 18.94 -5.67
CA LEU A 266 -8.84 17.61 -5.65
C LEU A 266 -7.96 17.35 -4.42
N GLN A 267 -7.69 18.34 -3.58
CA GLN A 267 -6.80 18.19 -2.43
C GLN A 267 -7.21 17.07 -1.45
N PRO A 268 -8.51 16.83 -1.15
CA PRO A 268 -8.92 15.70 -0.32
C PRO A 268 -8.59 14.33 -0.95
N ILE A 269 -8.71 14.20 -2.28
CA ILE A 269 -8.36 12.98 -3.00
C ILE A 269 -6.84 12.77 -2.98
N ARG A 270 -6.07 13.83 -3.22
CA ARG A 270 -4.61 13.81 -3.10
C ARG A 270 -4.16 13.37 -1.70
N ASN A 271 -4.78 13.91 -0.65
CA ASN A 271 -4.47 13.54 0.72
C ASN A 271 -4.77 12.06 1.00
N ARG A 272 -5.91 11.53 0.52
CA ARG A 272 -6.24 10.10 0.63
C ARG A 272 -5.21 9.21 -0.05
N ILE A 273 -4.78 9.57 -1.27
CA ILE A 273 -3.72 8.84 -1.99
C ILE A 273 -2.42 8.88 -1.19
N LYS A 274 -2.02 10.05 -0.69
CA LYS A 274 -0.82 10.20 0.12
C LYS A 274 -0.86 9.36 1.40
N THR A 275 -1.98 9.36 2.13
CA THR A 275 -2.12 8.53 3.33
C THR A 275 -2.00 7.04 3.01
N ALA A 276 -2.56 6.57 1.89
CA ALA A 276 -2.40 5.19 1.44
C ALA A 276 -0.93 4.86 1.12
N ILE A 277 -0.24 5.77 0.42
CA ILE A 277 1.19 5.66 0.11
C ILE A 277 2.02 5.59 1.40
N ASP A 278 1.82 6.52 2.33
CA ASP A 278 2.58 6.60 3.59
C ASP A 278 2.38 5.33 4.45
N SER A 279 1.14 4.81 4.48
CA SER A 279 0.83 3.55 5.17
C SER A 279 1.53 2.36 4.53
N ALA A 280 1.50 2.26 3.20
CA ALA A 280 2.11 1.14 2.49
C ALA A 280 3.66 1.21 2.57
N LYS A 281 4.23 2.42 2.46
CA LYS A 281 5.67 2.69 2.60
C LYS A 281 6.21 2.31 3.97
N SER A 282 5.46 2.61 5.02
CA SER A 282 5.80 2.15 6.37
C SER A 282 5.81 0.62 6.44
N GLY A 283 4.86 -0.05 5.78
CA GLY A 283 4.77 -1.51 5.70
C GLY A 283 5.96 -2.18 5.01
N TRP A 284 6.27 -1.80 3.76
CA TRP A 284 7.38 -2.42 3.03
C TRP A 284 8.76 -1.95 3.49
N THR A 285 8.89 -0.81 4.17
CA THR A 285 10.16 -0.42 4.80
C THR A 285 10.47 -1.32 6.00
N ALA A 286 9.45 -1.68 6.79
CA ALA A 286 9.61 -2.57 7.94
C ALA A 286 9.78 -4.04 7.53
N MET A 287 9.04 -4.48 6.52
CA MET A 287 9.06 -5.87 6.01
C MET A 287 9.15 -5.90 4.48
N PRO A 288 10.34 -5.64 3.89
CA PRO A 288 10.51 -5.55 2.44
C PRO A 288 10.14 -6.83 1.69
N GLN A 289 10.33 -8.00 2.31
CA GLN A 289 9.93 -9.29 1.75
C GLN A 289 8.42 -9.45 1.53
N HIS A 290 7.60 -8.61 2.15
CA HIS A 290 6.15 -8.54 1.92
C HIS A 290 5.74 -7.32 1.07
N GLY A 291 6.71 -6.65 0.43
CA GLY A 291 6.44 -5.48 -0.40
C GLY A 291 5.43 -5.75 -1.53
N ASN A 292 5.43 -6.96 -2.11
CA ASN A 292 4.42 -7.36 -3.09
C ASN A 292 2.98 -7.19 -2.60
N ARG A 293 2.70 -7.62 -1.37
CA ARG A 293 1.39 -7.48 -0.74
C ARG A 293 1.05 -6.01 -0.54
N TYR A 294 1.97 -5.23 0.01
CA TYR A 294 1.74 -3.80 0.29
C TYR A 294 1.52 -2.98 -1.01
N VAL A 295 2.25 -3.29 -2.09
CA VAL A 295 2.05 -2.65 -3.40
C VAL A 295 0.67 -2.98 -3.97
N ARG A 296 0.22 -4.25 -3.87
CA ARG A 296 -1.12 -4.66 -4.32
C ARG A 296 -2.23 -4.03 -3.47
N GLU A 297 -2.05 -3.98 -2.15
CA GLU A 297 -2.97 -3.30 -1.23
C GLU A 297 -3.04 -1.79 -1.54
N LEU A 298 -1.90 -1.15 -1.79
CA LEU A 298 -1.84 0.26 -2.21
C LEU A 298 -2.65 0.47 -3.49
N ALA A 299 -2.40 -0.33 -4.53
CA ALA A 299 -3.09 -0.24 -5.81
C ALA A 299 -4.62 -0.35 -5.65
N GLU A 300 -5.10 -1.25 -4.79
CA GLU A 300 -6.53 -1.40 -4.51
C GLU A 300 -7.10 -0.21 -3.74
N GLN A 301 -6.37 0.31 -2.73
CA GLN A 301 -6.81 1.47 -1.93
C GLN A 301 -6.95 2.75 -2.78
N ILE A 302 -6.04 2.97 -3.73
CA ILE A 302 -6.04 4.19 -4.56
C ILE A 302 -6.96 4.09 -5.78
N LYS A 303 -7.37 2.88 -6.18
CA LYS A 303 -8.17 2.64 -7.40
C LYS A 303 -9.42 3.51 -7.48
N GLY A 304 -10.17 3.60 -6.38
CA GLY A 304 -11.36 4.45 -6.30
C GLY A 304 -11.03 5.94 -6.47
N CYS A 305 -9.94 6.41 -5.86
CA CYS A 305 -9.47 7.79 -5.98
C CYS A 305 -9.07 8.12 -7.42
N LEU A 306 -8.29 7.26 -8.08
CA LEU A 306 -7.86 7.48 -9.47
C LEU A 306 -9.04 7.44 -10.44
N THR A 307 -10.03 6.57 -10.20
CA THR A 307 -11.27 6.53 -11.00
C THR A 307 -12.04 7.86 -10.93
N VAL A 308 -12.11 8.48 -9.75
CA VAL A 308 -12.73 9.81 -9.57
C VAL A 308 -11.95 10.88 -10.35
N VAL A 309 -10.62 10.83 -10.31
CA VAL A 309 -9.76 11.76 -11.07
C VAL A 309 -10.00 11.59 -12.57
N ASP A 310 -10.05 10.35 -13.07
CA ASP A 310 -10.28 10.01 -14.48
C ASP A 310 -11.66 10.45 -14.99
N ALA A 311 -12.67 10.47 -14.11
CA ALA A 311 -14.02 10.93 -14.47
C ALA A 311 -14.07 12.45 -14.71
N ILE A 312 -13.22 13.21 -14.02
CA ILE A 312 -13.26 14.67 -13.93
C ILE A 312 -12.24 15.31 -14.89
N LEU A 313 -11.06 14.71 -15.00
CA LEU A 313 -9.95 15.24 -15.78
C LEU A 313 -9.71 14.41 -17.03
N ARG A 314 -9.52 15.10 -18.16
CA ARG A 314 -9.19 14.45 -19.43
C ARG A 314 -7.75 13.90 -19.42
N PRO A 315 -7.47 12.85 -20.22
CA PRO A 315 -6.09 12.44 -20.53
C PRO A 315 -5.26 13.63 -21.01
N GLY A 316 -4.00 13.72 -20.57
CA GLY A 316 -3.09 14.84 -20.87
C GLY A 316 -3.17 16.02 -19.89
N ASN A 317 -4.16 16.08 -19.00
CA ASN A 317 -4.18 17.10 -17.95
C ASN A 317 -3.03 16.89 -16.93
N VAL A 318 -2.27 17.94 -16.65
CA VAL A 318 -1.10 17.90 -15.75
C VAL A 318 -1.46 17.42 -14.34
N SER A 319 -2.59 17.86 -13.78
CA SER A 319 -3.02 17.46 -12.43
C SER A 319 -3.44 15.99 -12.38
N ARG A 320 -4.04 15.48 -13.46
CA ARG A 320 -4.35 14.05 -13.59
C ARG A 320 -3.07 13.22 -13.61
N SER A 321 -2.13 13.57 -14.50
CA SER A 321 -0.87 12.83 -14.61
C SER A 321 -0.10 12.85 -13.30
N SER A 322 -0.02 14.00 -12.62
CA SER A 322 0.66 14.13 -11.34
C SER A 322 0.09 13.22 -10.24
N LEU A 323 -1.23 13.01 -10.17
CA LEU A 323 -1.85 12.13 -9.16
C LEU A 323 -1.63 10.65 -9.45
N HIS A 324 -1.71 10.25 -10.72
CA HIS A 324 -1.40 8.88 -11.14
C HIS A 324 0.08 8.57 -10.92
N ASP A 325 0.97 9.43 -11.38
CA ASP A 325 2.41 9.21 -11.34
C ASP A 325 2.91 9.18 -9.89
N MET A 326 2.40 10.03 -9.00
CA MET A 326 2.70 9.97 -7.56
C MET A 326 2.43 8.60 -6.95
N ALA A 327 1.31 7.97 -7.32
CA ALA A 327 0.98 6.65 -6.82
C ALA A 327 1.87 5.57 -7.44
N VAL A 328 2.12 5.65 -8.74
CA VAL A 328 2.95 4.68 -9.46
C VAL A 328 4.41 4.74 -9.02
N GLU A 329 4.97 5.93 -8.79
CA GLU A 329 6.31 6.09 -8.22
C GLU A 329 6.44 5.38 -6.87
N ALA A 330 5.44 5.51 -5.99
CA ALA A 330 5.43 4.78 -4.72
C ALA A 330 5.32 3.25 -4.91
N MET A 331 4.56 2.79 -5.89
CA MET A 331 4.49 1.36 -6.24
C MET A 331 5.85 0.84 -6.74
N LEU A 332 6.59 1.62 -7.52
CA LEU A 332 7.94 1.27 -7.96
C LEU A 332 8.92 1.18 -6.79
N GLU A 333 8.86 2.13 -5.84
CA GLU A 333 9.68 2.04 -4.62
C GLU A 333 9.41 0.75 -3.84
N GLY A 334 8.14 0.37 -3.68
CA GLY A 334 7.75 -0.86 -2.99
C GLY A 334 8.14 -2.14 -3.75
N GLU A 335 8.00 -2.15 -5.07
CA GLU A 335 8.45 -3.25 -5.93
C GLU A 335 9.96 -3.43 -5.83
N THR A 336 10.73 -2.35 -5.95
CA THR A 336 12.20 -2.41 -5.93
C THR A 336 12.69 -2.91 -4.57
N ALA A 337 12.09 -2.43 -3.47
CA ALA A 337 12.39 -2.92 -2.12
C ALA A 337 12.11 -4.43 -1.98
N PHE A 338 11.02 -4.91 -2.56
CA PHE A 338 10.65 -6.32 -2.58
C PHE A 338 11.62 -7.16 -3.43
N SER A 339 11.83 -6.78 -4.68
CA SER A 339 12.65 -7.53 -5.65
C SER A 339 14.10 -7.63 -5.19
N ILE A 340 14.70 -6.56 -4.66
CA ILE A 340 16.06 -6.58 -4.10
C ILE A 340 16.15 -7.51 -2.89
N LYS A 341 15.14 -7.52 -2.01
CA LYS A 341 15.17 -8.35 -0.79
C LYS A 341 14.96 -9.83 -1.11
N THR A 342 14.03 -10.13 -2.01
CA THR A 342 13.52 -11.48 -2.24
C THR A 342 14.11 -12.19 -3.44
N ASN A 343 14.73 -11.48 -4.39
CA ASN A 343 15.12 -12.03 -5.69
C ASN A 343 13.94 -12.67 -6.47
N ASP A 344 12.69 -12.38 -6.10
CA ASP A 344 11.51 -12.84 -6.85
C ASP A 344 11.22 -11.89 -8.01
N TRP A 345 12.09 -11.95 -9.01
CA TRP A 345 12.03 -11.10 -10.20
C TRP A 345 10.74 -11.28 -11.00
N LYS A 346 10.12 -12.47 -10.92
CA LYS A 346 8.88 -12.78 -11.62
C LYS A 346 7.71 -12.06 -10.97
N GLU A 347 7.56 -12.16 -9.65
CA GLU A 347 6.57 -11.37 -8.92
C GLU A 347 6.86 -9.87 -9.05
N GLY A 348 8.14 -9.46 -9.07
CA GLY A 348 8.56 -8.09 -9.37
C GLY A 348 8.00 -7.58 -10.71
N ILE A 349 8.12 -8.36 -11.79
CA ILE A 349 7.51 -8.03 -13.09
C ILE A 349 5.99 -7.90 -12.99
N ASP A 350 5.30 -8.79 -12.27
CA ASP A 350 3.84 -8.71 -12.09
C ASP A 350 3.43 -7.43 -11.36
N LEU A 351 4.23 -6.95 -10.40
CA LEU A 351 4.02 -5.66 -9.72
C LEU A 351 4.30 -4.47 -10.64
N LEU A 352 5.36 -4.53 -11.46
CA LEU A 352 5.67 -3.52 -12.45
C LEU A 352 4.56 -3.40 -13.50
N GLU A 353 4.01 -4.52 -13.99
CA GLU A 353 2.87 -4.51 -14.92
C GLU A 353 1.60 -3.93 -14.27
N LEU A 354 1.39 -4.18 -12.97
CA LEU A 354 0.32 -3.55 -12.21
C LEU A 354 0.53 -2.02 -12.10
N ALA A 355 1.75 -1.58 -11.81
CA ALA A 355 2.10 -0.16 -11.76
C ALA A 355 1.92 0.51 -13.13
N ARG A 356 2.34 -0.17 -14.21
CA ARG A 356 2.20 0.28 -15.60
C ARG A 356 0.77 0.58 -16.00
N LYS A 357 -0.20 -0.25 -15.58
CA LYS A 357 -1.63 -0.05 -15.84
C LYS A 357 -2.18 1.24 -15.23
N ASN A 358 -1.55 1.74 -14.17
CA ASN A 358 -1.95 2.96 -13.47
C ASN A 358 -1.14 4.19 -13.90
N ALA A 359 -0.06 4.03 -14.68
CA ALA A 359 0.82 5.12 -15.10
C ALA A 359 0.14 6.04 -16.14
N ALA A 360 0.23 7.35 -15.92
CA ALA A 360 -0.36 8.34 -16.81
C ALA A 360 0.66 8.95 -17.77
N SER A 361 1.90 9.21 -17.34
CA SER A 361 2.95 9.76 -18.20
C SER A 361 3.69 8.68 -18.99
N ASP A 362 4.08 9.04 -20.22
CA ASP A 362 4.86 8.15 -21.08
C ASP A 362 6.28 7.97 -20.55
N THR A 363 6.88 9.00 -19.94
CA THR A 363 8.19 8.90 -19.27
C THR A 363 8.21 7.79 -18.22
N LEU A 364 7.17 7.73 -17.38
CA LEU A 364 7.09 6.73 -16.32
C LEU A 364 6.80 5.33 -16.88
N ARG A 365 5.99 5.23 -17.95
CA ARG A 365 5.78 3.96 -18.65
C ARG A 365 7.06 3.41 -19.27
N THR A 366 7.86 4.25 -19.92
CA THR A 366 9.17 3.86 -20.47
C THR A 366 10.09 3.36 -19.38
N LYS A 367 10.18 4.07 -18.25
CA LYS A 367 10.97 3.62 -17.10
C LYS A 367 10.51 2.25 -16.60
N ILE A 368 9.20 2.03 -16.46
CA ILE A 368 8.65 0.74 -16.04
C ILE A 368 8.99 -0.36 -17.05
N ASP A 369 8.92 -0.07 -18.35
CA ASP A 369 9.28 -1.02 -19.40
C ASP A 369 10.79 -1.38 -19.34
N GLU A 370 11.66 -0.42 -19.02
CA GLU A 370 13.10 -0.64 -18.75
C GLU A 370 13.35 -1.47 -17.48
N ASP A 371 12.61 -1.22 -16.40
CA ASP A 371 12.70 -1.96 -15.14
C ASP A 371 12.21 -3.42 -15.34
N ILE A 372 11.15 -3.63 -16.13
CA ILE A 372 10.67 -4.97 -16.51
C ILE A 372 11.76 -5.73 -17.27
N GLU A 373 12.41 -5.08 -18.24
CA GLU A 373 13.49 -5.68 -19.00
C GLU A 373 14.71 -6.01 -18.13
N THR A 374 15.01 -5.16 -17.15
CA THR A 374 16.06 -5.41 -16.15
C THR A 374 15.73 -6.66 -15.32
N ASN A 375 14.49 -6.80 -14.84
CA ASN A 375 14.07 -7.99 -14.10
C ASN A 375 14.08 -9.26 -14.97
N ARG A 376 13.72 -9.17 -16.26
CA ARG A 376 13.85 -10.31 -17.19
C ARG A 376 15.29 -10.75 -17.35
N LYS A 377 16.24 -9.82 -17.51
CA LYS A 377 17.67 -10.14 -17.54
C LYS A 377 18.16 -10.75 -16.24
N ASN A 378 17.63 -10.33 -15.09
CA ASN A 378 17.96 -10.95 -13.81
C ASN A 378 17.48 -12.41 -13.74
N ILE A 379 16.26 -12.71 -14.23
CA ILE A 379 15.76 -14.09 -14.35
C ILE A 379 16.68 -14.93 -15.26
N GLU A 380 17.07 -14.38 -16.40
CA GLU A 380 17.97 -15.08 -17.33
C GLU A 380 19.34 -15.33 -16.68
N ASN A 381 19.89 -14.31 -16.02
CA ASN A 381 21.19 -14.36 -15.33
C ASN A 381 21.19 -15.40 -14.20
N GLY A 382 20.09 -15.51 -13.46
CA GLY A 382 19.92 -16.46 -12.36
C GLY A 382 21.00 -16.35 -11.30
N ASN A 383 21.31 -17.48 -10.66
CA ASN A 383 22.23 -17.57 -9.52
C ASN A 383 21.80 -16.59 -8.43
N ASP A 384 20.56 -16.72 -7.98
CA ASP A 384 19.95 -15.91 -6.92
C ASP A 384 20.11 -16.59 -5.55
N TRP A 385 20.13 -15.77 -4.49
CA TRP A 385 20.25 -16.28 -3.11
C TRP A 385 18.96 -16.95 -2.62
N CYS A 386 17.84 -16.29 -2.87
CA CYS A 386 16.52 -16.70 -2.37
C CYS A 386 15.84 -17.59 -3.41
N SER A 387 15.11 -18.60 -2.95
CA SER A 387 14.15 -19.37 -3.77
C SER A 387 12.73 -19.17 -3.26
N PRO A 388 11.70 -19.60 -4.01
CA PRO A 388 10.35 -19.75 -3.46
C PRO A 388 10.39 -20.53 -2.14
N GLY A 389 9.60 -20.09 -1.15
CA GLY A 389 9.58 -20.66 0.20
C GLY A 389 10.66 -20.16 1.16
N TYR A 390 11.67 -19.39 0.70
CA TYR A 390 12.74 -18.88 1.58
C TYR A 390 12.21 -18.07 2.77
N TRP A 391 11.24 -17.19 2.51
CA TRP A 391 10.64 -16.34 3.54
C TRP A 391 9.54 -17.02 4.35
N ASP A 392 9.14 -18.25 3.98
CA ASP A 392 8.18 -19.07 4.74
C ASP A 392 8.87 -19.93 5.81
N LEU A 393 10.21 -19.95 5.83
CA LEU A 393 11.00 -20.63 6.84
C LEU A 393 10.82 -20.02 8.24
N PRO A 394 11.04 -20.80 9.32
CA PRO A 394 11.02 -20.27 10.68
C PRO A 394 11.99 -19.10 10.85
N GLU A 395 11.60 -18.07 11.60
CA GLU A 395 12.36 -16.83 11.78
C GLU A 395 13.81 -17.06 12.24
N GLU A 396 14.03 -18.06 13.11
CA GLU A 396 15.38 -18.45 13.54
C GLU A 396 16.24 -18.95 12.36
N THR A 397 15.66 -19.74 11.47
CA THR A 397 16.34 -20.28 10.28
C THR A 397 16.63 -19.18 9.27
N THR A 398 15.63 -18.33 8.97
CA THR A 398 15.78 -17.20 8.05
C THR A 398 16.84 -16.21 8.54
N SER A 399 16.88 -15.94 9.85
CA SER A 399 17.88 -15.07 10.47
C SER A 399 19.30 -15.64 10.34
N GLN A 400 19.46 -16.96 10.49
CA GLN A 400 20.74 -17.63 10.26
C GLN A 400 21.15 -17.56 8.78
N LEU A 401 20.23 -17.80 7.84
CA LEU A 401 20.49 -17.69 6.41
C LEU A 401 20.89 -16.26 6.00
N GLU A 402 20.23 -15.23 6.53
CA GLU A 402 20.63 -13.83 6.25
C GLU A 402 22.02 -13.50 6.84
N SER A 403 22.38 -14.04 8.00
CA SER A 403 23.75 -13.90 8.54
C SER A 403 24.80 -14.56 7.64
N ILE A 404 24.49 -15.73 7.09
CA ILE A 404 25.35 -16.44 6.12
C ILE A 404 25.41 -15.67 4.79
N ARG A 405 24.30 -15.06 4.36
CA ARG A 405 24.24 -14.22 3.15
C ARG A 405 25.23 -13.06 3.24
N GLU A 406 25.31 -12.40 4.39
CA GLU A 406 26.26 -11.32 4.62
C GLU A 406 27.73 -11.80 4.58
N LYS A 407 28.03 -12.99 5.11
CA LYS A 407 29.37 -13.60 4.96
C LYS A 407 29.72 -13.86 3.50
N THR A 408 28.75 -14.37 2.73
CA THR A 408 28.92 -14.61 1.30
C THR A 408 29.18 -13.29 0.55
N ARG A 409 28.44 -12.22 0.88
CA ARG A 409 28.63 -10.87 0.31
C ARG A 409 29.99 -10.26 0.69
N ALA A 410 30.47 -10.52 1.90
CA ALA A 410 31.78 -10.09 2.36
C ALA A 410 32.95 -10.89 1.73
N GLY A 411 32.66 -11.93 0.94
CA GLY A 411 33.66 -12.78 0.29
C GLY A 411 34.17 -13.95 1.15
N ASP A 412 33.63 -14.16 2.36
CA ASP A 412 33.92 -15.34 3.17
C ASP A 412 33.07 -16.54 2.71
N TYR A 413 33.38 -17.02 1.50
CA TYR A 413 32.67 -18.14 0.90
C TYR A 413 32.88 -19.44 1.69
N ASP A 414 34.08 -19.68 2.23
CA ASP A 414 34.40 -20.91 2.96
C ASP A 414 33.69 -20.96 4.32
N GLY A 415 33.56 -19.83 5.02
CA GLY A 415 32.71 -19.70 6.20
C GLY A 415 31.24 -19.94 5.89
N ALA A 416 30.71 -19.27 4.85
CA ALA A 416 29.32 -19.41 4.44
C ALA A 416 28.96 -20.87 4.05
N ILE A 417 29.78 -21.52 3.21
CA ILE A 417 29.56 -22.90 2.77
C ILE A 417 29.54 -23.86 3.97
N ARG A 418 30.45 -23.68 4.95
CA ARG A 418 30.49 -24.52 6.15
C ARG A 418 29.22 -24.41 6.99
N GLU A 419 28.72 -23.20 7.18
CA GLU A 419 27.49 -22.96 7.95
C GLU A 419 26.24 -23.48 7.22
N LEU A 420 26.17 -23.28 5.90
CA LEU A 420 25.09 -23.83 5.07
C LEU A 420 25.06 -25.35 5.07
N LEU A 421 26.22 -26.02 5.02
CA LEU A 421 26.28 -27.49 5.11
C LEU A 421 25.82 -28.02 6.48
N ALA A 422 26.09 -27.27 7.55
CA ALA A 422 25.61 -27.61 8.88
C ALA A 422 24.09 -27.42 9.00
N LEU A 423 23.55 -26.34 8.43
CA LEU A 423 22.11 -26.03 8.45
C LEU A 423 21.30 -26.98 7.55
N ASN A 424 21.75 -27.19 6.31
CA ASN A 424 21.10 -28.07 5.33
C ASN A 424 21.04 -29.53 5.81
N ALA A 425 21.99 -29.95 6.65
CA ALA A 425 21.96 -31.28 7.27
C ALA A 425 20.78 -31.51 8.21
N GLN A 426 20.20 -30.43 8.74
CA GLN A 426 19.10 -30.49 9.71
C GLN A 426 17.74 -30.57 9.02
N ASN A 427 17.52 -29.80 7.95
CA ASN A 427 16.19 -29.62 7.34
C ASN A 427 16.12 -30.02 5.85
N GLY A 428 17.22 -30.00 5.08
CA GLY A 428 17.26 -30.52 3.70
C GLY A 428 16.38 -29.80 2.67
N GLU A 429 15.79 -28.65 3.01
CA GLU A 429 14.79 -27.98 2.19
C GLU A 429 15.39 -27.24 0.98
N GLU A 430 14.55 -27.02 -0.04
CA GLU A 430 14.94 -26.37 -1.29
C GLU A 430 15.64 -25.01 -1.12
N PRO A 431 15.17 -24.09 -0.23
CA PRO A 431 15.85 -22.80 -0.05
C PRO A 431 17.29 -22.93 0.46
N MET A 432 17.57 -23.90 1.32
CA MET A 432 18.93 -24.11 1.83
C MET A 432 19.86 -24.65 0.73
N ARG A 433 19.33 -25.49 -0.16
CA ARG A 433 20.08 -25.97 -1.33
C ARG A 433 20.40 -24.83 -2.30
N ARG A 434 19.44 -23.93 -2.55
CA ARG A 434 19.66 -22.72 -3.37
C ARG A 434 20.78 -21.85 -2.78
N CYS A 435 20.72 -21.52 -1.48
CA CYS A 435 21.77 -20.72 -0.84
C CYS A 435 23.15 -21.40 -0.92
N LEU A 436 23.20 -22.72 -0.72
CA LEU A 436 24.45 -23.49 -0.83
C LEU A 436 24.99 -23.50 -2.27
N ALA A 437 24.14 -23.73 -3.27
CA ALA A 437 24.52 -23.68 -4.67
C ALA A 437 25.07 -22.29 -5.05
N PHE A 438 24.42 -21.22 -4.58
CA PHE A 438 24.87 -19.84 -4.78
C PHE A 438 26.28 -19.60 -4.20
N SER A 439 26.52 -19.95 -2.93
CA SER A 439 27.84 -19.75 -2.31
C SER A 439 28.94 -20.60 -2.97
N LEU A 440 28.62 -21.84 -3.37
CA LEU A 440 29.56 -22.71 -4.11
C LEU A 440 29.89 -22.13 -5.50
N SER A 441 28.89 -21.61 -6.20
CA SER A 441 29.03 -20.96 -7.51
C SER A 441 29.97 -19.75 -7.43
N LEU A 442 29.73 -18.84 -6.48
CA LEU A 442 30.59 -17.67 -6.28
C LEU A 442 32.02 -18.05 -5.86
N LYS A 443 32.20 -19.08 -5.03
CA LYS A 443 33.54 -19.60 -4.69
C LYS A 443 34.26 -20.11 -5.93
N GLY A 444 33.59 -20.89 -6.78
CA GLY A 444 34.16 -21.39 -8.03
C GLY A 444 34.61 -20.26 -8.94
N ILE A 445 33.78 -19.25 -9.14
CA ILE A 445 34.11 -18.07 -9.96
C ILE A 445 35.30 -17.31 -9.36
N ASN A 446 35.31 -17.10 -8.04
CA ASN A 446 36.39 -16.41 -7.35
C ASN A 446 37.74 -17.16 -7.53
N LEU A 447 37.74 -18.49 -7.39
CA LEU A 447 38.93 -19.32 -7.63
C LEU A 447 39.42 -19.25 -9.08
N ALA A 448 38.50 -19.27 -10.05
CA ALA A 448 38.86 -19.13 -11.46
C ALA A 448 39.50 -17.76 -11.74
N ASN A 449 38.89 -16.69 -11.23
CA ASN A 449 39.39 -15.33 -11.37
C ASN A 449 40.76 -15.15 -10.67
N ASP A 450 40.96 -15.72 -9.48
CA ASP A 450 42.24 -15.70 -8.77
C ASP A 450 43.31 -16.47 -9.54
N ALA A 451 42.97 -17.64 -10.10
CA ALA A 451 43.90 -18.42 -10.90
C ALA A 451 44.35 -17.65 -12.16
N GLN A 452 43.42 -16.98 -12.83
CA GLN A 452 43.71 -16.14 -13.99
C GLN A 452 44.53 -14.90 -13.63
N ARG A 453 44.18 -14.19 -12.54
CA ARG A 453 44.93 -13.01 -12.07
C ARG A 453 46.37 -13.33 -11.70
N ASN A 454 46.60 -14.49 -11.09
CA ASN A 454 47.92 -14.91 -10.65
C ASN A 454 48.75 -15.57 -11.78
N PHE A 455 48.17 -15.83 -12.95
CA PHE A 455 48.89 -16.39 -14.07
C PHE A 455 49.79 -15.33 -14.72
N ASN A 456 51.10 -15.54 -14.64
CA ASN A 456 52.09 -14.66 -15.26
C ASN A 456 52.77 -15.35 -16.46
N PRO A 457 52.48 -14.97 -17.71
CA PRO A 457 53.18 -15.50 -18.88
C PRO A 457 54.62 -14.95 -19.01
N GLU A 458 54.95 -13.84 -18.36
CA GLU A 458 56.30 -13.25 -18.34
C GLU A 458 57.18 -13.99 -17.33
N THR A 459 57.74 -15.12 -17.76
CA THR A 459 58.70 -15.90 -16.95
C THR A 459 59.95 -15.09 -16.59
N GLY A 460 60.71 -15.54 -15.59
CA GLY A 460 61.98 -14.89 -15.20
C GLY A 460 63.02 -14.83 -16.33
N VAL A 461 62.96 -15.75 -17.31
CA VAL A 461 63.79 -15.69 -18.53
C VAL A 461 63.43 -14.49 -19.40
N ILE A 462 62.14 -14.26 -19.62
CA ILE A 462 61.66 -13.08 -20.37
C ILE A 462 61.96 -11.80 -19.59
N GLY A 463 61.75 -11.80 -18.27
CA GLY A 463 62.11 -10.68 -17.39
C GLY A 463 63.58 -10.27 -17.55
N LYS A 464 64.51 -11.23 -17.54
CA LYS A 464 65.94 -10.98 -17.77
C LYS A 464 66.25 -10.46 -19.16
N ILE A 465 65.57 -10.97 -20.20
CA ILE A 465 65.71 -10.43 -21.56
C ILE A 465 65.30 -8.96 -21.59
N LEU A 466 64.16 -8.62 -20.97
CA LEU A 466 63.68 -7.24 -20.93
C LEU A 466 64.59 -6.32 -20.11
N GLU A 467 65.14 -6.81 -19.00
CA GLU A 467 66.11 -6.09 -18.17
C GLU A 467 67.40 -5.81 -18.95
N ASN A 468 68.00 -6.85 -19.55
CA ASN A 468 69.19 -6.72 -20.39
C ASN A 468 68.97 -5.72 -21.54
N LEU A 469 67.81 -5.78 -22.21
CA LEU A 469 67.48 -4.84 -23.28
C LEU A 469 67.29 -3.41 -22.78
N ARG A 470 66.83 -3.20 -21.55
CA ARG A 470 66.71 -1.85 -20.95
C ARG A 470 68.06 -1.25 -20.61
N GLU A 471 69.02 -2.05 -20.19
CA GLU A 471 70.37 -1.60 -19.82
C GLU A 471 71.25 -1.28 -21.05
N MET A 472 70.89 -1.77 -22.24
CA MET A 472 71.61 -1.52 -23.48
C MET A 472 71.35 -0.11 -24.04
N SER A 473 72.41 0.53 -24.57
CA SER A 473 72.28 1.77 -25.36
C SER A 473 71.43 1.55 -26.61
N GLU A 474 70.90 2.63 -27.19
CA GLU A 474 70.08 2.55 -28.41
C GLU A 474 70.84 1.89 -29.58
N HIS A 475 72.11 2.24 -29.75
CA HIS A 475 72.97 1.61 -30.74
C HIS A 475 73.18 0.11 -30.48
N GLN A 476 73.39 -0.28 -29.22
CA GLN A 476 73.56 -1.69 -28.84
C GLN A 476 72.28 -2.50 -29.08
N ARG A 477 71.10 -1.95 -28.77
CA ARG A 477 69.80 -2.59 -29.06
C ARG A 477 69.60 -2.76 -30.56
N MET A 478 69.88 -1.72 -31.34
CA MET A 478 69.76 -1.78 -32.80
C MET A 478 70.67 -2.87 -33.39
N MET A 479 71.94 -2.92 -32.99
CA MET A 479 72.86 -3.97 -33.42
C MET A 479 72.42 -5.36 -32.99
N THR A 480 71.82 -5.50 -31.80
CA THR A 480 71.30 -6.78 -31.28
C THR A 480 70.09 -7.30 -32.08
N PHE A 481 69.24 -6.41 -32.61
CA PHE A 481 68.11 -6.80 -33.46
C PHE A 481 68.53 -7.13 -34.90
N ILE A 482 69.63 -6.54 -35.39
CA ILE A 482 70.20 -6.79 -36.72
C ILE A 482 71.02 -8.09 -36.73
N ASN A 483 71.91 -8.26 -35.74
CA ASN A 483 72.82 -9.40 -35.66
C ASN A 483 72.14 -10.62 -35.02
N LYS A 484 71.36 -11.33 -35.82
CA LYS A 484 70.72 -12.59 -35.41
C LYS A 484 71.73 -13.75 -35.45
N PRO A 485 71.52 -14.80 -34.64
CA PRO A 485 72.35 -16.00 -34.72
C PRO A 485 72.20 -16.67 -36.09
N ASP A 486 73.31 -17.14 -36.65
CA ASP A 486 73.42 -17.75 -37.98
C ASP A 486 74.12 -19.11 -37.85
N PRO A 487 73.54 -20.21 -38.36
CA PRO A 487 74.14 -21.55 -38.24
C PRO A 487 75.52 -21.69 -38.88
N TYR A 488 75.90 -20.78 -39.77
CA TYR A 488 77.20 -20.79 -40.48
C TYR A 488 78.23 -19.81 -39.90
N SER A 489 77.86 -19.01 -38.89
CA SER A 489 78.79 -18.08 -38.23
C SER A 489 79.64 -18.78 -37.17
N THR A 490 80.95 -18.54 -37.18
CA THR A 490 81.89 -18.98 -36.14
C THR A 490 81.75 -18.21 -34.82
N PHE A 491 81.14 -17.03 -34.85
CA PHE A 491 80.89 -16.21 -33.67
C PHE A 491 79.39 -15.88 -33.56
N GLN A 492 78.72 -16.45 -32.56
CA GLN A 492 77.32 -16.17 -32.30
C GLN A 492 77.15 -14.89 -31.47
N PRO A 493 76.12 -14.08 -31.74
CA PRO A 493 75.78 -12.94 -30.89
C PRO A 493 75.43 -13.45 -29.47
N PRO A 494 75.67 -12.67 -28.41
CA PRO A 494 75.34 -13.10 -27.05
C PRO A 494 73.84 -13.36 -26.90
N CYS A 495 73.47 -14.45 -26.22
CA CYS A 495 72.07 -14.78 -25.94
C CYS A 495 71.39 -13.63 -25.17
N LEU A 496 70.19 -13.20 -25.60
CA LEU A 496 69.49 -12.07 -24.96
C LEU A 496 69.17 -12.29 -23.47
N CYS A 497 69.10 -13.53 -23.01
CA CYS A 497 68.83 -13.86 -21.60
C CYS A 497 70.11 -14.00 -20.77
N CYS A 498 71.05 -14.85 -21.19
CA CYS A 498 72.22 -15.23 -20.38
C CYS A 498 73.53 -14.58 -20.82
N GLN A 499 73.51 -13.80 -21.90
CA GLN A 499 74.64 -13.07 -22.50
C GLN A 499 75.83 -13.94 -22.94
N ARG A 500 75.70 -15.28 -22.96
CA ARG A 500 76.74 -16.20 -23.46
C ARG A 500 76.67 -16.32 -24.98
N SER A 501 77.83 -16.39 -25.64
CA SER A 501 77.97 -16.60 -27.10
C SER A 501 78.35 -18.05 -27.50
N GLY A 502 78.62 -18.93 -26.54
CA GLY A 502 79.07 -20.31 -26.80
C GLY A 502 77.96 -21.33 -27.06
N TYR A 503 76.80 -20.92 -27.58
CA TYR A 503 75.70 -21.84 -27.88
C TYR A 503 75.70 -22.24 -29.37
N THR A 504 75.31 -23.48 -29.66
CA THR A 504 75.20 -24.00 -31.03
C THR A 504 73.77 -24.03 -31.55
N ASN A 505 72.77 -23.98 -30.65
CA ASN A 505 71.35 -24.02 -30.98
C ASN A 505 70.60 -22.88 -30.26
N TRP A 506 69.66 -22.24 -30.96
CA TRP A 506 68.82 -21.14 -30.45
C TRP A 506 67.37 -21.29 -30.91
N VAL A 507 66.50 -20.50 -30.30
CA VAL A 507 65.08 -20.41 -30.64
C VAL A 507 64.74 -18.95 -30.91
N ASN A 508 64.13 -18.70 -32.06
CA ASN A 508 63.51 -17.42 -32.39
C ASN A 508 62.07 -17.42 -31.91
N PHE A 509 61.61 -16.32 -31.33
CA PHE A 509 60.25 -16.16 -30.85
C PHE A 509 59.82 -14.71 -30.97
N THR A 510 58.51 -14.49 -31.00
CA THR A 510 57.93 -13.15 -31.06
C THR A 510 57.38 -12.77 -29.71
N TYR A 511 57.75 -11.59 -29.22
CA TYR A 511 57.23 -11.04 -27.97
C TYR A 511 56.78 -9.60 -28.19
N LYS A 512 55.49 -9.31 -27.96
CA LYS A 512 54.87 -8.00 -28.20
C LYS A 512 55.24 -7.41 -29.58
N ASN A 513 55.13 -8.25 -30.63
CA ASN A 513 55.46 -7.95 -32.03
C ASN A 513 56.96 -7.71 -32.34
N ILE A 514 57.86 -8.00 -31.41
CA ILE A 514 59.31 -7.91 -31.61
C ILE A 514 59.87 -9.32 -31.78
N GLN A 515 60.66 -9.53 -32.84
CA GLN A 515 61.40 -10.78 -33.05
C GLN A 515 62.61 -10.81 -32.14
N LEU A 516 62.64 -11.78 -31.23
CA LEU A 516 63.70 -12.00 -30.26
C LEU A 516 64.27 -13.41 -30.43
N PHE A 517 65.45 -13.63 -29.87
CA PHE A 517 66.06 -14.96 -29.84
C PHE A 517 66.66 -15.26 -28.46
N MET A 518 66.80 -16.53 -28.14
CA MET A 518 67.56 -16.98 -26.97
C MET A 518 68.19 -18.34 -27.25
N CYS A 519 69.27 -18.68 -26.55
CA CYS A 519 69.88 -20.00 -26.69
C CYS A 519 68.90 -21.10 -26.22
N SER A 520 69.06 -22.30 -26.76
CA SER A 520 68.24 -23.48 -26.44
C SER A 520 68.14 -23.78 -24.94
N SER A 521 69.21 -23.55 -24.18
CA SER A 521 69.22 -23.70 -22.71
C SER A 521 68.26 -22.72 -22.03
N CYS A 522 68.30 -21.42 -22.39
CA CYS A 522 67.37 -20.42 -21.88
C CYS A 522 65.93 -20.68 -22.36
N SER A 523 65.74 -21.16 -23.59
CA SER A 523 64.41 -21.54 -24.10
C SER A 523 63.81 -22.71 -23.32
N THR A 524 64.61 -23.73 -23.00
CA THR A 524 64.18 -24.85 -22.16
C THR A 524 63.79 -24.38 -20.76
N GLN A 525 64.57 -23.46 -20.18
CA GLN A 525 64.25 -22.85 -18.89
C GLN A 525 62.96 -22.03 -18.95
N HIS A 526 62.75 -21.23 -20.00
CA HIS A 526 61.51 -20.48 -20.22
C HIS A 526 60.32 -21.43 -20.32
N ASN A 527 60.39 -22.45 -21.17
CA ASN A 527 59.32 -23.44 -21.36
C ASN A 527 59.01 -24.18 -20.05
N SER A 528 60.02 -24.55 -19.26
CA SER A 528 59.81 -25.16 -17.95
C SER A 528 59.10 -24.24 -16.97
N GLN A 529 59.48 -22.96 -16.91
CA GLN A 529 58.83 -21.96 -16.05
C GLN A 529 57.40 -21.67 -16.51
N PHE A 530 57.19 -21.48 -17.81
CA PHE A 530 55.88 -21.23 -18.40
C PHE A 530 54.94 -22.43 -18.20
N ASN A 531 55.42 -23.66 -18.41
CA ASN A 531 54.63 -24.87 -18.15
C ASN A 531 54.30 -25.04 -16.67
N ALA A 532 55.18 -24.63 -15.75
CA ALA A 532 54.89 -24.63 -14.33
C ALA A 532 53.76 -23.63 -13.98
N GLU A 533 53.79 -22.41 -14.54
CA GLU A 533 52.71 -21.43 -14.40
C GLU A 533 51.39 -21.92 -15.04
N LYS A 534 51.45 -22.49 -16.24
CA LYS A 534 50.28 -23.10 -16.89
C LYS A 534 49.70 -24.24 -16.04
N THR A 535 50.54 -25.04 -15.41
CA THR A 535 50.10 -26.12 -14.49
C THR A 535 49.41 -25.56 -13.25
N ARG A 536 49.90 -24.45 -12.68
CA ARG A 536 49.25 -23.75 -11.56
C ARG A 536 47.88 -23.21 -11.95
N LEU A 537 47.79 -22.55 -13.11
CA LEU A 537 46.53 -22.07 -13.67
C LEU A 537 45.54 -23.23 -13.87
N ARG A 538 45.96 -24.33 -14.51
CA ARG A 538 45.14 -25.53 -14.72
C ARG A 538 44.57 -26.07 -13.41
N LYS A 539 45.38 -26.17 -12.35
CA LYS A 539 44.93 -26.62 -11.01
C LYS A 539 43.91 -25.68 -10.37
N GLY A 540 44.07 -24.37 -10.56
CA GLY A 540 43.12 -23.37 -10.09
C GLY A 540 41.77 -23.49 -10.81
N ILE A 541 41.79 -23.64 -12.13
CA ILE A 541 40.59 -23.85 -12.96
C ILE A 541 39.91 -25.19 -12.64
N GLU A 542 40.67 -26.27 -12.44
CA GLU A 542 40.15 -27.56 -12.01
C GLU A 542 39.44 -27.44 -10.66
N SER A 543 40.07 -26.78 -9.68
CA SER A 543 39.44 -26.53 -8.38
C SER A 543 38.15 -25.73 -8.53
N ALA A 544 38.13 -24.67 -9.34
CA ALA A 544 36.94 -23.88 -9.62
C ALA A 544 35.80 -24.71 -10.25
N LEU A 545 36.13 -25.61 -11.19
CA LEU A 545 35.16 -26.53 -11.79
C LEU A 545 34.57 -27.51 -10.78
N GLU A 546 35.33 -28.02 -9.81
CA GLU A 546 34.80 -28.88 -8.74
C GLU A 546 33.67 -28.18 -7.96
N TYR A 547 33.83 -26.89 -7.65
CA TYR A 547 32.83 -26.10 -6.93
C TYR A 547 31.58 -25.82 -7.78
N LEU A 548 31.74 -25.42 -9.05
CA LEU A 548 30.59 -25.16 -9.94
C LEU A 548 29.82 -26.43 -10.31
N LEU A 549 30.49 -27.58 -10.47
CA LEU A 549 29.84 -28.87 -10.65
C LEU A 549 29.03 -29.26 -9.42
N LEU A 550 29.59 -29.05 -8.21
CA LEU A 550 28.85 -29.30 -6.98
C LEU A 550 27.66 -28.35 -6.80
N ALA A 551 27.82 -27.07 -7.17
CA ALA A 551 26.72 -26.11 -7.18
C ALA A 551 25.56 -26.58 -8.08
N GLN A 552 25.87 -27.06 -9.30
CA GLN A 552 24.88 -27.61 -10.23
C GLN A 552 24.19 -28.87 -9.66
N GLU A 553 24.89 -29.71 -8.92
CA GLU A 553 24.27 -30.86 -8.28
C GLU A 553 23.33 -30.46 -7.12
N MET A 554 23.62 -29.36 -6.42
CA MET A 554 22.77 -28.87 -5.32
C MET A 554 21.52 -28.18 -5.86
N ASP A 555 21.65 -27.42 -6.95
CA ASP A 555 20.53 -26.79 -7.65
C ASP A 555 20.65 -26.95 -9.18
N PRO A 556 20.09 -28.04 -9.73
CA PRO A 556 20.21 -28.35 -11.15
C PRO A 556 19.49 -27.36 -12.07
N HIS A 557 18.50 -26.63 -11.56
CA HIS A 557 17.62 -25.78 -12.37
C HIS A 557 18.04 -24.31 -12.35
N ASP A 558 19.12 -23.95 -11.65
CA ASP A 558 19.64 -22.58 -11.65
C ASP A 558 20.34 -22.25 -12.98
N PRO A 559 19.79 -21.31 -13.79
CA PRO A 559 20.35 -20.99 -15.10
C PRO A 559 21.71 -20.26 -14.98
N GLY A 560 21.95 -19.52 -13.89
CA GLY A 560 23.19 -18.82 -13.65
C GLY A 560 24.34 -19.76 -13.30
N VAL A 561 24.08 -20.76 -12.46
CA VAL A 561 25.05 -21.82 -12.16
C VAL A 561 25.42 -22.58 -13.43
N GLN A 562 24.43 -22.96 -14.25
CA GLN A 562 24.67 -23.63 -15.53
C GLN A 562 25.51 -22.78 -16.49
N ARG A 563 25.19 -21.49 -16.60
CA ARG A 563 25.94 -20.54 -17.45
C ARG A 563 27.39 -20.39 -16.99
N ASN A 564 27.61 -20.17 -15.69
CA ASN A 564 28.95 -20.03 -15.12
C ASN A 564 29.78 -21.30 -15.33
N LEU A 565 29.16 -22.47 -15.14
CA LEU A 565 29.80 -23.76 -15.40
C LEU A 565 30.16 -23.93 -16.88
N ASN A 566 29.26 -23.60 -17.80
CA ASN A 566 29.49 -23.73 -19.24
C ASN A 566 30.61 -22.79 -19.71
N ALA A 567 30.64 -21.55 -19.20
CA ALA A 567 31.71 -20.60 -19.48
C ALA A 567 33.07 -21.16 -19.01
N LEU A 568 33.15 -21.67 -17.77
CA LEU A 568 34.39 -22.21 -17.23
C LEU A 568 34.81 -23.51 -17.93
N LYS A 569 33.88 -24.35 -18.39
CA LYS A 569 34.18 -25.52 -19.24
C LYS A 569 34.82 -25.11 -20.56
N GLY A 570 34.37 -24.01 -21.18
CA GLY A 570 35.01 -23.43 -22.37
C GLY A 570 36.47 -23.05 -22.10
N THR A 571 36.72 -22.30 -21.03
CA THR A 571 38.09 -21.94 -20.60
C THR A 571 38.95 -23.18 -20.30
N ALA A 572 38.36 -24.19 -19.66
CA ALA A 572 39.05 -25.45 -19.37
C ALA A 572 39.43 -26.20 -20.65
N GLN A 573 38.57 -26.20 -21.67
CA GLN A 573 38.87 -26.79 -22.98
C GLN A 573 40.03 -26.09 -23.68
N GLU A 574 40.06 -24.74 -23.69
CA GLU A 574 41.17 -23.96 -24.27
C GLU A 574 42.51 -24.21 -23.55
N LEU A 575 42.46 -24.43 -22.24
CA LEU A 575 43.63 -24.73 -21.44
C LEU A 575 44.01 -26.21 -21.42
N GLU A 576 43.24 -27.09 -22.07
CA GLU A 576 43.38 -28.56 -22.02
C GLU A 576 43.34 -29.11 -20.58
N CYS A 577 42.48 -28.53 -19.73
CA CYS A 577 42.24 -29.01 -18.37
C CYS A 577 41.30 -30.23 -18.40
N PRO A 578 41.57 -31.28 -17.60
CA PRO A 578 40.58 -32.33 -17.38
C PRO A 578 39.38 -31.76 -16.60
N ILE A 579 38.18 -32.25 -16.92
CA ILE A 579 36.97 -31.91 -16.15
C ILE A 579 36.94 -32.83 -14.90
N PRO A 580 37.00 -32.28 -13.68
CA PRO A 580 37.08 -33.07 -12.46
C PRO A 580 35.72 -33.65 -12.05
N THR A 581 35.71 -34.49 -11.01
CA THR A 581 34.47 -34.99 -10.38
C THR A 581 34.26 -34.36 -9.01
N THR A 582 33.01 -34.28 -8.54
CA THR A 582 32.68 -33.66 -7.24
C THR A 582 33.05 -34.54 -6.03
N LYS A 583 33.50 -35.79 -6.23
CA LYS A 583 33.75 -36.76 -5.14
C LYS A 583 34.78 -36.28 -4.12
N ASN A 584 35.89 -35.72 -4.59
CA ASN A 584 36.97 -35.26 -3.72
C ASN A 584 36.54 -34.04 -2.90
N LEU A 585 35.87 -33.08 -3.55
CA LEU A 585 35.33 -31.90 -2.87
C LEU A 585 34.26 -32.28 -1.84
N LYS A 586 33.33 -33.18 -2.18
CA LYS A 586 32.35 -33.71 -1.24
C LYS A 586 32.99 -34.39 -0.04
N LYS A 587 34.07 -35.16 -0.24
CA LYS A 587 34.83 -35.77 0.87
C LYS A 587 35.43 -34.70 1.79
N LYS A 588 36.13 -33.71 1.22
CA LYS A 588 36.71 -32.59 1.98
C LYS A 588 35.64 -31.83 2.78
N LEU A 589 34.52 -31.48 2.16
CA LEU A 589 33.41 -30.78 2.81
C LEU A 589 32.66 -31.66 3.82
N GLY A 590 32.58 -32.97 3.59
CA GLY A 590 32.00 -33.96 4.49
C GLY A 590 32.82 -34.20 5.75
N GLU A 591 34.15 -34.19 5.65
CA GLU A 591 35.07 -34.23 6.80
C GLU A 591 34.90 -32.96 7.66
N VAL A 592 34.74 -31.81 7.02
CA VAL A 592 34.46 -30.52 7.69
C VAL A 592 33.10 -30.55 8.40
N LYS A 593 32.05 -31.10 7.75
CA LYS A 593 30.74 -31.32 8.36
C LYS A 593 30.83 -32.22 9.62
N GLY A 594 31.61 -33.31 9.54
CA GLY A 594 31.85 -34.22 10.66
C GLY A 594 32.62 -33.58 11.82
N ALA A 595 33.59 -32.71 11.52
CA ALA A 595 34.35 -31.96 12.53
C ALA A 595 33.47 -30.93 13.27
N ILE A 596 32.61 -30.21 12.54
CA ILE A 596 31.67 -29.22 13.11
C ILE A 596 30.65 -29.91 14.04
N GLY A 597 30.13 -31.07 13.66
CA GLY A 597 29.24 -31.86 14.53
C GLY A 597 29.90 -32.21 15.86
N LYS A 598 31.16 -32.68 15.82
CA LYS A 598 31.94 -33.00 17.02
C LYS A 598 32.26 -31.78 17.89
N GLU A 599 32.55 -30.64 17.29
CA GLU A 599 32.84 -29.38 18.00
C GLU A 599 31.59 -28.81 18.69
N ARG A 600 30.43 -28.89 18.03
CA ARG A 600 29.13 -28.50 18.60
C ARG A 600 28.74 -29.41 19.75
N ASP A 601 28.94 -30.72 19.61
CA ASP A 601 28.76 -31.69 20.70
C ASP A 601 29.71 -31.43 21.87
N ARG A 602 30.94 -30.95 21.59
CA ARG A 602 31.92 -30.56 22.62
C ARG A 602 31.51 -29.28 23.35
N LYS A 603 30.98 -28.28 22.66
CA LYS A 603 30.43 -27.04 23.27
C LYS A 603 29.14 -27.31 24.05
N ALA A 604 28.29 -28.22 23.58
CA ALA A 604 27.12 -28.67 24.32
C ALA A 604 27.46 -29.53 25.56
N LYS A 605 28.64 -30.17 25.57
CA LYS A 605 29.18 -30.96 26.69
C LYS A 605 30.22 -30.23 27.54
N ALA A 606 30.55 -28.97 27.23
CA ALA A 606 31.45 -28.17 28.05
C ALA A 606 30.78 -27.93 29.41
N PRO A 607 31.47 -28.14 30.54
CA PRO A 607 30.88 -27.91 31.85
C PRO A 607 30.55 -26.42 31.96
N VAL A 608 29.26 -26.12 32.12
CA VAL A 608 28.79 -24.79 32.51
C VAL A 608 29.51 -24.45 33.82
N GLU A 609 30.38 -23.44 33.78
CA GLU A 609 30.99 -22.88 34.97
C GLU A 609 29.89 -22.49 35.95
N LYS A 610 29.90 -23.14 37.12
CA LYS A 610 29.00 -22.88 38.23
C LYS A 610 29.25 -21.47 38.75
N GLY A 611 28.44 -20.52 38.30
CA GLY A 611 28.58 -19.12 38.68
C GLY A 611 27.30 -18.30 38.61
N MET A 612 26.12 -18.89 38.83
CA MET A 612 24.90 -18.14 39.19
C MET A 612 23.82 -19.11 39.71
N GLN A 613 23.19 -18.78 40.84
CA GLN A 613 22.12 -19.59 41.44
C GLN A 613 20.93 -19.78 40.49
N PRO A 614 20.24 -20.94 40.49
CA PRO A 614 19.01 -21.10 39.73
C PRO A 614 17.88 -20.28 40.35
N ALA A 615 17.32 -19.35 39.57
CA ALA A 615 16.06 -18.69 39.86
C ALA A 615 14.94 -19.74 40.06
N PRO A 616 13.94 -19.47 40.94
CA PRO A 616 12.88 -20.43 41.20
C PRO A 616 12.08 -20.72 39.93
N LYS A 617 11.80 -22.00 39.69
CA LYS A 617 10.97 -22.49 38.57
C LYS A 617 9.58 -21.85 38.62
N PHE A 618 9.35 -20.81 37.81
CA PHE A 618 8.01 -20.28 37.52
C PHE A 618 7.30 -21.16 36.47
N ALA A 619 7.03 -22.42 36.79
CA ALA A 619 6.22 -23.30 35.93
C ALA A 619 4.72 -22.94 35.95
N ASN A 620 4.27 -22.03 36.82
CA ASN A 620 2.87 -21.62 36.95
C ASN A 620 2.55 -20.23 36.37
N ALA A 621 3.55 -19.45 35.95
CA ALA A 621 3.30 -18.10 35.41
C ALA A 621 2.74 -18.14 33.97
N GLY A 622 3.21 -19.07 33.14
CA GLY A 622 2.79 -19.20 31.75
C GLY A 622 1.29 -19.54 31.60
N ALA A 623 0.76 -20.44 32.43
CA ALA A 623 -0.65 -20.81 32.41
C ALA A 623 -1.56 -19.68 32.92
N ILE A 624 -1.09 -18.88 33.89
CA ILE A 624 -1.82 -17.73 34.41
C ILE A 624 -1.81 -16.58 33.38
N LEU A 625 -0.68 -16.34 32.70
CA LEU A 625 -0.57 -15.34 31.63
C LEU A 625 -1.40 -15.72 30.39
N TYR A 626 -1.43 -17.00 30.01
CA TYR A 626 -2.30 -17.48 28.92
C TYR A 626 -3.79 -17.36 29.28
N GLY A 627 -4.15 -17.70 30.52
CA GLY A 627 -5.52 -17.54 31.02
C GLY A 627 -5.96 -16.08 31.07
N LEU A 628 -5.09 -15.17 31.52
CA LEU A 628 -5.35 -13.73 31.55
C LEU A 628 -5.42 -13.12 30.14
N GLY A 629 -4.58 -13.58 29.21
CA GLY A 629 -4.63 -13.18 27.80
C GLY A 629 -5.95 -13.55 27.14
N ALA A 630 -6.41 -14.79 27.31
CA ALA A 630 -7.70 -15.24 26.75
C ALA A 630 -8.90 -14.48 27.35
N LEU A 631 -8.86 -14.18 28.65
CA LEU A 631 -9.88 -13.37 29.33
C LEU A 631 -9.88 -11.92 28.84
N PHE A 632 -8.70 -11.35 28.59
CA PHE A 632 -8.56 -10.01 28.03
C PHE A 632 -9.12 -9.96 26.62
N THR A 633 -8.75 -10.90 25.73
CA THR A 633 -9.28 -10.96 24.37
C THR A 633 -10.80 -11.15 24.36
N ALA A 634 -11.35 -12.01 25.21
CA ALA A 634 -12.80 -12.19 25.33
C ALA A 634 -13.50 -10.91 25.82
N LEU A 635 -12.91 -10.19 26.78
CA LEU A 635 -13.43 -8.93 27.30
C LEU A 635 -13.36 -7.82 26.23
N THR A 636 -12.27 -7.74 25.46
CA THR A 636 -12.11 -6.74 24.39
C THR A 636 -13.08 -6.98 23.23
N ILE A 637 -13.32 -8.26 22.87
CA ILE A 637 -14.34 -8.65 21.89
C ILE A 637 -15.74 -8.30 22.40
N TYR A 638 -16.02 -8.59 23.68
CA TYR A 638 -17.31 -8.28 24.30
C TYR A 638 -17.57 -6.76 24.36
N LEU A 639 -16.59 -5.97 24.78
CA LEU A 639 -16.70 -4.50 24.84
C LEU A 639 -16.81 -3.88 23.44
N SER A 640 -16.09 -4.40 22.44
CA SER A 640 -16.20 -3.97 21.04
C SER A 640 -17.58 -4.30 20.45
N TYR A 641 -18.13 -5.48 20.76
CA TYR A 641 -19.44 -5.90 20.28
C TYR A 641 -20.58 -5.04 20.84
N PHE A 642 -20.42 -4.49 22.05
CA PHE A 642 -21.45 -3.67 22.72
C PHE A 642 -21.18 -2.16 22.70
N LYS A 643 -20.11 -1.67 22.05
CA LYS A 643 -19.75 -0.24 21.94
C LYS A 643 -19.72 0.49 23.30
N MET A 644 -19.16 -0.11 24.34
CA MET A 644 -18.97 0.57 25.64
C MET A 644 -17.60 1.25 25.69
N GLN A 645 -17.57 2.53 26.10
CA GLN A 645 -16.33 3.27 26.37
C GLN A 645 -16.01 3.21 27.87
N ILE A 646 -14.80 2.77 28.23
CA ILE A 646 -14.28 2.84 29.60
C ILE A 646 -13.18 3.91 29.63
N PRO A 647 -13.13 4.80 30.64
CA PRO A 647 -12.08 5.81 30.75
C PRO A 647 -10.69 5.18 30.85
N PRO A 648 -9.65 5.77 30.22
CA PRO A 648 -8.30 5.18 30.14
C PRO A 648 -7.63 4.98 31.52
N ASP A 649 -8.02 5.75 32.53
CA ASP A 649 -7.43 5.70 33.88
C ASP A 649 -7.94 4.51 34.73
N PHE A 650 -8.97 3.80 34.27
CA PHE A 650 -9.63 2.74 35.03
C PHE A 650 -8.92 1.37 34.93
N ILE A 651 -8.05 1.19 33.94
CA ILE A 651 -7.42 -0.09 33.60
C ILE A 651 -6.19 -0.41 34.46
N PRO A 652 -5.28 0.56 34.76
CA PRO A 652 -4.09 0.26 35.57
C PRO A 652 -4.42 -0.03 37.04
N ALA A 653 -5.46 0.59 37.61
CA ALA A 653 -5.82 0.45 39.02
C ALA A 653 -6.40 -0.94 39.38
N LEU A 654 -6.91 -1.66 38.38
CA LEU A 654 -7.62 -2.92 38.59
C LEU A 654 -6.72 -4.17 38.51
N LEU A 655 -5.54 -4.02 37.90
CA LEU A 655 -4.66 -5.14 37.52
C LEU A 655 -3.61 -5.52 38.57
N LEU A 656 -3.49 -4.79 39.68
CA LEU A 656 -2.40 -4.99 40.65
C LEU A 656 -2.79 -5.68 41.96
N THR A 657 -4.05 -6.06 42.18
CA THR A 657 -4.43 -6.77 43.41
C THR A 657 -5.46 -7.87 43.18
N LYS A 658 -5.35 -9.00 43.90
CA LYS A 658 -6.34 -10.10 43.94
C LYS A 658 -7.76 -9.60 44.26
N THR A 659 -7.86 -8.49 44.98
CA THR A 659 -9.10 -7.78 45.33
C THR A 659 -9.74 -7.06 44.14
N GLY A 660 -8.97 -6.63 43.14
CA GLY A 660 -9.48 -5.95 41.93
C GLY A 660 -10.32 -6.86 41.02
N LEU A 661 -9.96 -8.15 40.93
CA LEU A 661 -10.71 -9.15 40.16
C LEU A 661 -12.07 -9.50 40.79
N LEU A 662 -12.13 -9.54 42.12
CA LEU A 662 -13.39 -9.69 42.86
C LEU A 662 -14.26 -8.44 42.70
N ALA A 663 -13.67 -7.25 42.77
CA ALA A 663 -14.39 -5.98 42.55
C ALA A 663 -14.97 -5.88 41.12
N LEU A 664 -14.23 -6.31 40.10
CA LEU A 664 -14.73 -6.37 38.71
C LEU A 664 -15.94 -7.30 38.58
N GLY A 665 -15.87 -8.47 39.23
CA GLY A 665 -16.98 -9.44 39.27
C GLY A 665 -18.22 -8.85 39.93
N THR A 666 -18.05 -8.11 41.02
CA THR A 666 -19.15 -7.45 41.73
C THR A 666 -19.75 -6.30 40.92
N VAL A 667 -18.92 -5.47 40.26
CA VAL A 667 -19.36 -4.37 39.39
C VAL A 667 -20.12 -4.90 38.17
N LEU A 668 -19.64 -5.97 37.53
CA LEU A 668 -20.34 -6.61 36.41
C LEU A 668 -21.66 -7.26 36.84
N LEU A 669 -21.78 -7.71 38.09
CA LEU A 669 -23.00 -8.26 38.67
C LEU A 669 -24.04 -7.19 39.05
N THR A 670 -23.62 -5.98 39.42
CA THR A 670 -24.52 -4.89 39.84
C THR A 670 -24.93 -3.95 38.70
N TYR A 671 -24.13 -3.79 37.64
CA TYR A 671 -24.39 -2.80 36.57
C TYR A 671 -25.16 -3.31 35.34
N VAL A 672 -25.54 -4.59 35.27
CA VAL A 672 -26.24 -5.16 34.09
C VAL A 672 -27.59 -5.76 34.47
N PRO A 673 -28.69 -4.97 34.49
CA PRO A 673 -30.01 -5.49 34.87
C PRO A 673 -30.68 -6.32 33.77
N LEU A 674 -30.16 -6.34 32.54
CA LEU A 674 -30.73 -7.13 31.44
C LEU A 674 -29.78 -8.23 30.98
N LYS A 675 -30.20 -9.48 31.21
CA LYS A 675 -29.62 -10.76 30.74
C LYS A 675 -28.64 -11.47 31.70
N ARG A 676 -29.05 -11.56 32.96
CA ARG A 676 -28.51 -12.48 34.00
C ARG A 676 -28.35 -13.94 33.53
N ARG A 677 -29.18 -14.43 32.60
CA ARG A 677 -29.19 -15.84 32.15
C ARG A 677 -27.97 -16.25 31.31
N TRP A 678 -27.42 -15.35 30.48
CA TRP A 678 -26.29 -15.69 29.61
C TRP A 678 -24.95 -15.65 30.35
N PHE A 679 -24.81 -14.73 31.29
CA PHE A 679 -23.61 -14.63 32.13
C PHE A 679 -23.51 -15.79 33.13
N ILE A 680 -24.63 -16.22 33.72
CA ILE A 680 -24.67 -17.42 34.57
C ILE A 680 -24.35 -18.69 33.77
N ALA A 681 -24.85 -18.82 32.52
CA ALA A 681 -24.52 -19.95 31.66
C ALA A 681 -23.02 -19.98 31.28
N PHE A 682 -22.41 -18.82 31.05
CA PHE A 682 -20.97 -18.70 30.80
C PHE A 682 -20.13 -19.06 32.03
N LEU A 683 -20.50 -18.57 33.21
CA LEU A 683 -19.83 -18.92 34.47
C LEU A 683 -20.03 -20.40 34.86
N ALA A 684 -21.16 -21.01 34.51
CA ALA A 684 -21.40 -22.44 34.74
C ALA A 684 -20.55 -23.35 33.84
N ALA A 685 -20.09 -22.86 32.68
CA ALA A 685 -19.22 -23.61 31.77
C ALA A 685 -17.72 -23.47 32.10
N LEU A 686 -17.35 -22.44 32.88
CA LEU A 686 -15.95 -22.13 33.22
C LEU A 686 -15.25 -23.23 34.05
N PRO A 687 -15.91 -23.89 35.04
CA PRO A 687 -15.33 -25.03 35.74
C PRO A 687 -15.04 -26.21 34.81
N THR A 688 -15.88 -26.43 33.79
CA THR A 688 -15.72 -27.51 32.82
C THR A 688 -14.52 -27.27 31.91
N VAL A 689 -14.29 -26.02 31.49
CA VAL A 689 -13.12 -25.62 30.69
C VAL A 689 -11.82 -25.68 31.49
N ILE A 690 -11.85 -25.26 32.76
CA ILE A 690 -10.68 -25.36 33.67
C ILE A 690 -10.37 -26.82 34.03
N LEU A 691 -11.39 -27.66 34.20
CA LEU A 691 -11.23 -29.11 34.43
C LEU A 691 -10.70 -29.83 33.18
N MET A 692 -11.14 -29.44 31.98
CA MET A 692 -10.59 -29.93 30.71
C MET A 692 -9.13 -29.50 30.49
N GLY A 693 -8.75 -28.30 30.94
CA GLY A 693 -7.35 -27.84 30.93
C GLY A 693 -6.43 -28.60 31.88
N ARG A 694 -6.95 -29.12 33.00
CA ARG A 694 -6.19 -29.92 33.98
C ARG A 694 -6.16 -31.43 33.67
N LEU A 695 -7.08 -31.95 32.86
CA LEU A 695 -7.15 -33.36 32.47
C LEU A 695 -6.40 -33.69 31.16
N SER A 696 -5.73 -32.71 30.54
CA SER A 696 -4.99 -32.84 29.26
C SER A 696 -3.73 -33.73 29.29
N LEU A 697 -3.54 -34.52 30.36
CA LEU A 697 -2.42 -35.44 30.51
C LEU A 697 -2.74 -36.92 30.19
N PHE A 698 -3.97 -37.31 29.82
CA PHE A 698 -4.28 -38.71 29.51
C PHE A 698 -5.27 -38.93 28.33
N SER A 699 -4.76 -39.56 27.25
CA SER A 699 -5.39 -40.33 26.16
C SER A 699 -6.54 -39.73 25.29
N ASN A 700 -6.32 -39.75 23.96
CA ASN A 700 -7.05 -39.01 22.92
C ASN A 700 -8.37 -39.60 22.38
N ARG A 701 -8.83 -40.79 22.78
CA ARG A 701 -9.95 -41.45 22.05
C ARG A 701 -11.37 -41.22 22.57
N VAL A 702 -11.56 -40.93 23.87
CA VAL A 702 -12.91 -40.73 24.45
C VAL A 702 -13.41 -39.29 24.28
N HIS A 703 -12.47 -38.34 24.11
CA HIS A 703 -12.74 -36.91 24.06
C HIS A 703 -13.51 -36.46 22.80
N TYR A 704 -13.31 -37.13 21.68
CA TYR A 704 -13.94 -36.76 20.40
C TYR A 704 -15.46 -37.03 20.41
N VAL A 705 -15.88 -38.13 21.05
CA VAL A 705 -17.29 -38.51 21.14
C VAL A 705 -18.05 -37.57 22.09
N ILE A 706 -17.44 -37.19 23.21
CA ILE A 706 -18.07 -36.29 24.19
C ILE A 706 -18.12 -34.85 23.67
N ALA A 707 -17.04 -34.37 23.02
CA ALA A 707 -17.04 -33.05 22.38
C ALA A 707 -18.03 -32.98 21.22
N SER A 708 -18.15 -34.04 20.42
CA SER A 708 -19.15 -34.12 19.34
C SER A 708 -20.57 -34.12 19.91
N ALA A 709 -20.84 -34.89 20.97
CA ALA A 709 -22.16 -34.94 21.61
C ALA A 709 -22.56 -33.62 22.27
N ALA A 710 -21.64 -32.94 22.96
CA ALA A 710 -21.88 -31.62 23.55
C ALA A 710 -22.15 -30.55 22.47
N THR A 711 -21.42 -30.62 21.35
CA THR A 711 -21.63 -29.73 20.20
C THR A 711 -22.98 -29.97 19.54
N TRP A 712 -23.37 -31.24 19.35
CA TRP A 712 -24.68 -31.63 18.85
C TRP A 712 -25.83 -31.21 19.77
N TRP A 713 -25.65 -31.33 21.08
CA TRP A 713 -26.62 -30.85 22.07
C TRP A 713 -26.79 -29.33 22.02
N LEU A 714 -25.69 -28.58 21.90
CA LEU A 714 -25.72 -27.12 21.75
C LEU A 714 -26.41 -26.68 20.45
N ILE A 715 -26.16 -27.39 19.35
CA ILE A 715 -26.79 -27.14 18.04
C ILE A 715 -28.31 -27.43 18.11
N LEU A 716 -28.72 -28.53 18.74
CA LEU A 716 -30.14 -28.87 18.91
C LEU A 716 -30.88 -27.86 19.79
N GLU A 717 -30.21 -27.32 20.82
CA GLU A 717 -30.80 -26.32 21.72
C GLU A 717 -30.85 -24.93 21.09
N LEU A 718 -29.88 -24.59 20.23
CA LEU A 718 -29.93 -23.41 19.37
C LEU A 718 -31.03 -23.54 18.32
N ALA A 719 -31.17 -24.71 17.68
CA ALA A 719 -32.22 -24.99 16.69
C ALA A 719 -33.63 -24.97 17.31
N ARG A 720 -33.80 -25.45 18.54
CA ARG A 720 -35.07 -25.31 19.30
C ARG A 720 -35.43 -23.86 19.56
N ASN A 721 -34.46 -23.02 19.89
CA ASN A 721 -34.68 -21.60 20.12
C ASN A 721 -34.87 -20.80 18.81
N TRP A 722 -34.34 -21.28 17.68
CA TRP A 722 -34.51 -20.66 16.35
C TRP A 722 -35.94 -20.73 15.82
N ARG A 723 -36.74 -21.73 16.20
CA ARG A 723 -38.17 -21.82 15.83
C ARG A 723 -39.03 -20.67 16.38
N LYS A 724 -38.54 -19.88 17.33
CA LYS A 724 -39.27 -18.76 17.96
C LYS A 724 -38.97 -17.39 17.35
N LEU A 725 -38.06 -17.29 16.37
CA LEU A 725 -37.66 -16.03 15.74
C LEU A 725 -38.03 -16.09 14.25
N GLY A 726 -39.02 -15.28 13.83
CA GLY A 726 -39.63 -15.32 12.51
C GLY A 726 -38.65 -15.25 11.31
N TRP A 727 -39.10 -15.84 10.20
CA TRP A 727 -38.29 -16.22 9.03
C TRP A 727 -37.64 -15.07 8.23
N GLU A 728 -38.13 -13.83 8.32
CA GLU A 728 -37.64 -12.73 7.48
C GLU A 728 -36.24 -12.19 7.84
N LYS A 729 -35.74 -12.43 9.07
CA LYS A 729 -34.37 -12.01 9.47
C LYS A 729 -33.29 -13.05 9.14
N ILE A 730 -33.67 -14.20 8.60
CA ILE A 730 -32.80 -15.40 8.48
C ILE A 730 -31.96 -15.38 7.19
N ALA A 731 -32.46 -14.80 6.10
CA ALA A 731 -31.78 -14.83 4.80
C ALA A 731 -30.43 -14.07 4.78
N LYS A 732 -30.26 -13.02 5.59
CA LYS A 732 -29.02 -12.21 5.62
C LYS A 732 -27.92 -12.76 6.54
N ARG A 733 -28.20 -13.77 7.38
CA ARG A 733 -27.23 -14.30 8.36
C ARG A 733 -26.80 -15.75 8.12
N GLY A 734 -27.52 -16.50 7.29
CA GLY A 734 -27.15 -17.88 6.93
C GLY A 734 -25.80 -17.99 6.22
N TYR A 735 -25.43 -16.99 5.42
CA TYR A 735 -24.19 -17.00 4.62
C TYR A 735 -22.90 -17.02 5.44
N LEU A 736 -22.88 -16.38 6.62
CA LEU A 736 -21.68 -16.30 7.45
C LEU A 736 -21.40 -17.62 8.18
N ILE A 737 -22.45 -18.36 8.55
CA ILE A 737 -22.33 -19.61 9.32
C ILE A 737 -21.92 -20.76 8.40
N SER A 738 -22.40 -20.80 7.15
CA SER A 738 -21.97 -21.78 6.15
C SER A 738 -20.46 -21.70 5.88
N TYR A 739 -19.90 -20.50 5.84
CA TYR A 739 -18.46 -20.27 5.67
C TYR A 739 -17.65 -20.72 6.88
N SER A 740 -18.12 -20.44 8.10
CA SER A 740 -17.48 -20.93 9.33
C SER A 740 -17.53 -22.45 9.43
N TYR A 741 -18.61 -23.08 8.95
CA TYR A 741 -18.78 -24.54 8.93
C TYR A 741 -17.84 -25.20 7.91
N LEU A 742 -17.67 -24.59 6.73
CA LEU A 742 -16.74 -25.07 5.70
C LEU A 742 -15.27 -24.92 6.14
N ALA A 743 -14.94 -23.82 6.83
CA ALA A 743 -13.61 -23.59 7.37
C ALA A 743 -13.27 -24.55 8.52
N LEU A 744 -14.22 -24.86 9.42
CA LEU A 744 -14.01 -25.84 10.48
C LEU A 744 -13.85 -27.27 9.94
N HIS A 745 -14.64 -27.65 8.91
CA HIS A 745 -14.48 -28.94 8.27
C HIS A 745 -13.17 -29.05 7.48
N GLY A 746 -12.75 -27.99 6.80
CA GLY A 746 -11.43 -27.93 6.14
C GLY A 746 -10.28 -28.08 7.14
N ALA A 747 -10.35 -27.42 8.29
CA ALA A 747 -9.35 -27.53 9.35
C ALA A 747 -9.32 -28.92 9.99
N ALA A 748 -10.48 -29.55 10.21
CA ALA A 748 -10.58 -30.91 10.72
C ALA A 748 -10.04 -31.94 9.71
N PHE A 749 -10.29 -31.74 8.40
CA PHE A 749 -9.75 -32.59 7.34
C PHE A 749 -8.22 -32.45 7.23
N ALA A 750 -7.69 -31.23 7.34
CA ALA A 750 -6.25 -30.98 7.36
C ALA A 750 -5.54 -31.60 8.57
N LEU A 751 -6.18 -31.63 9.74
CA LEU A 751 -5.62 -32.27 10.95
C LEU A 751 -5.62 -33.80 10.88
N ILE A 752 -6.64 -34.39 10.24
CA ILE A 752 -6.74 -35.85 10.07
C ILE A 752 -5.73 -36.37 9.04
N PHE A 753 -5.45 -35.61 7.98
CA PHE A 753 -4.52 -36.03 6.92
C PHE A 753 -3.09 -35.47 7.05
N GLY A 754 -2.88 -34.40 7.82
CA GLY A 754 -1.56 -33.80 8.08
C GLY A 754 -0.72 -34.55 9.12
N SER A 755 -1.31 -35.48 9.88
CA SER A 755 -0.57 -36.37 10.78
C SER A 755 -0.32 -37.71 10.08
N GLY A 756 0.75 -37.80 9.30
CA GLY A 756 1.14 -38.96 8.47
C GLY A 756 1.48 -40.25 9.23
N LYS A 757 0.62 -40.72 10.13
CA LYS A 757 0.80 -41.93 10.95
C LYS A 757 -0.33 -42.96 10.86
N ILE A 758 -1.30 -42.82 9.96
CA ILE A 758 -2.48 -43.73 9.89
C ILE A 758 -2.48 -44.66 8.66
N ILE A 759 -1.45 -44.66 7.79
CA ILE A 759 -1.50 -45.44 6.54
C ILE A 759 -0.98 -46.89 6.66
N THR A 760 -0.44 -47.33 7.81
CA THR A 760 0.24 -48.64 7.89
C THR A 760 -0.50 -49.80 8.57
N LEU A 761 -1.79 -49.68 8.95
CA LEU A 761 -2.44 -50.73 9.77
C LEU A 761 -3.86 -51.20 9.37
N LEU A 762 -4.35 -50.91 8.16
CA LEU A 762 -5.65 -51.45 7.72
C LEU A 762 -5.58 -52.04 6.30
N PRO A 763 -5.71 -53.38 6.13
CA PRO A 763 -5.98 -53.94 4.82
C PRO A 763 -7.40 -53.50 4.43
N ASN A 764 -7.54 -52.81 3.30
CA ASN A 764 -8.78 -52.20 2.74
C ASN A 764 -9.07 -50.73 3.10
N ALA A 765 -8.05 -49.94 3.44
CA ALA A 765 -8.21 -48.48 3.60
C ALA A 765 -8.76 -47.76 2.34
N SER A 766 -8.48 -48.28 1.14
CA SER A 766 -8.94 -47.68 -0.13
C SER A 766 -10.46 -47.74 -0.33
N GLU A 767 -11.12 -48.82 0.08
CA GLU A 767 -12.59 -48.98 -0.03
C GLU A 767 -13.34 -48.06 0.95
N LEU A 768 -12.82 -47.91 2.17
CA LEU A 768 -13.39 -47.03 3.17
C LEU A 768 -13.25 -45.56 2.76
N ILE A 769 -12.09 -45.17 2.19
CA ILE A 769 -11.85 -43.82 1.66
C ILE A 769 -12.77 -43.53 0.48
N MET A 770 -12.99 -44.49 -0.43
CA MET A 770 -13.92 -44.31 -1.54
C MET A 770 -15.38 -44.18 -1.08
N THR A 771 -15.79 -44.93 -0.06
CA THR A 771 -17.16 -44.88 0.48
C THR A 771 -17.42 -43.55 1.20
N ILE A 772 -16.44 -43.07 1.99
CA ILE A 772 -16.52 -41.77 2.66
C ILE A 772 -16.52 -40.63 1.62
N ASN A 773 -15.66 -40.68 0.60
CA ASN A 773 -15.66 -39.69 -0.47
C ASN A 773 -16.99 -39.65 -1.23
N ARG A 774 -17.61 -40.80 -1.54
CA ARG A 774 -18.94 -40.84 -2.16
C ARG A 774 -20.02 -40.22 -1.27
N GLY A 775 -19.99 -40.51 0.04
CA GLY A 775 -20.91 -39.91 1.00
C GLY A 775 -20.77 -38.38 1.11
N VAL A 776 -19.52 -37.88 1.13
CA VAL A 776 -19.23 -36.45 1.15
C VAL A 776 -19.71 -35.79 -0.15
N TRP A 777 -19.38 -36.34 -1.32
CA TRP A 777 -19.81 -35.80 -2.62
C TRP A 777 -21.34 -35.78 -2.79
N LEU A 778 -22.05 -36.80 -2.28
CA LEU A 778 -23.51 -36.81 -2.28
C LEU A 778 -24.09 -35.74 -1.34
N ALA A 779 -23.48 -35.52 -0.18
CA ALA A 779 -23.91 -34.49 0.76
C ALA A 779 -23.66 -33.07 0.21
N THR A 780 -22.49 -32.80 -0.39
CA THR A 780 -22.22 -31.51 -1.06
C THR A 780 -23.14 -31.30 -2.26
N GLY A 781 -23.41 -32.35 -3.06
CA GLY A 781 -24.36 -32.29 -4.16
C GLY A 781 -25.77 -31.93 -3.71
N MET A 782 -26.27 -32.55 -2.63
CA MET A 782 -27.59 -32.23 -2.07
C MET A 782 -27.66 -30.80 -1.51
N ILE A 783 -26.59 -30.29 -0.91
CA ILE A 783 -26.50 -28.89 -0.45
C ILE A 783 -26.57 -27.92 -1.62
N TRP A 784 -25.85 -28.19 -2.72
CA TRP A 784 -25.89 -27.36 -3.92
C TRP A 784 -27.24 -27.38 -4.63
N ILE A 785 -27.90 -28.55 -4.70
CA ILE A 785 -29.27 -28.67 -5.23
C ILE A 785 -30.25 -27.88 -4.36
N TRP A 786 -30.11 -27.93 -3.04
CA TRP A 786 -30.96 -27.18 -2.11
C TRP A 786 -30.75 -25.66 -2.23
N ILE A 787 -29.50 -25.21 -2.38
CA ILE A 787 -29.16 -23.79 -2.66
C ILE A 787 -29.75 -23.35 -4.01
N ALA A 788 -29.62 -24.17 -5.05
CA ALA A 788 -30.18 -23.87 -6.37
C ALA A 788 -31.71 -23.77 -6.35
N LEU A 789 -32.39 -24.70 -5.66
CA LEU A 789 -33.85 -24.68 -5.50
C LEU A 789 -34.34 -23.47 -4.68
N THR A 790 -33.60 -23.06 -3.65
CA THR A 790 -33.93 -21.86 -2.87
C THR A 790 -33.68 -20.57 -3.65
N MET A 791 -32.65 -20.51 -4.48
CA MET A 791 -32.43 -19.37 -5.40
C MET A 791 -33.49 -19.31 -6.51
N PHE A 792 -33.93 -20.46 -7.04
CA PHE A 792 -34.99 -20.52 -8.05
C PHE A 792 -36.35 -20.09 -7.47
N ALA A 793 -36.68 -20.51 -6.25
CA ALA A 793 -37.89 -20.10 -5.54
C ALA A 793 -37.88 -18.60 -5.16
N ALA A 794 -36.71 -18.03 -4.87
CA ALA A 794 -36.57 -16.59 -4.62
C ALA A 794 -36.72 -15.76 -5.91
N GLY A 795 -36.21 -16.26 -7.04
CA GLY A 795 -36.32 -15.61 -8.36
C GLY A 795 -37.73 -15.65 -8.98
N SER A 796 -38.56 -16.65 -8.62
CA SER A 796 -39.93 -16.76 -9.15
C SER A 796 -40.95 -15.83 -8.47
N SER A 797 -40.64 -15.21 -7.32
CA SER A 797 -41.56 -14.26 -6.66
C SER A 797 -41.47 -12.82 -7.18
N GLN A 798 -40.47 -12.53 -8.04
CA GLN A 798 -40.19 -11.17 -8.54
C GLN A 798 -40.72 -10.92 -9.97
N ARG A 799 -41.51 -11.85 -10.54
CA ARG A 799 -42.08 -11.77 -11.91
C ARG A 799 -43.61 -11.84 -11.97
N GLN A 800 -44.29 -11.47 -10.89
CA GLN A 800 -45.76 -11.39 -10.87
C GLN A 800 -46.33 -10.09 -10.26
N VAL A 801 -45.56 -9.01 -10.32
CA VAL A 801 -46.07 -7.63 -10.30
C VAL A 801 -45.19 -6.81 -11.25
N ASP A 802 -45.54 -6.84 -12.53
CA ASP A 802 -45.39 -5.79 -13.54
C ASP A 802 -46.21 -6.22 -14.77
#